data_AF-A0A0K6FXS0-F1
#
_entry.id   AF-A0A0K6FXS0-F1
#
_cell.length_a   1.000
_cell.length_b   1.000
_cell.length_c   1.000
_cell.angle_alpha   90.00
_cell.angle_beta   90.00
_cell.angle_gamma   90.00
#
_symmetry.space_group_name_H-M   'P 1'
#
loop_
_entity.id
_entity.type
_entity.pdbx_description
1 polymer ?
#
loop_
_entity_poly.entity_id
_entity_poly.type
_entity_poly.pdbx_seq_one_letter_code
_entity_poly.pdbx_strand_id
1 'polypeptide(L)'
;MASPQSRNTDQYWGRTIQDYPIYYSWESLTAAYQVPVDEASRAIGREVALRTIEQISTIAHPSVQASLNTELVHLITLEKLQHILELPRYPGELDNFALPGLVAGCITLMSTVKPSPFHYEYGYVCFRIMVIALNTCLLKHGRDPNEALQIPNAYFPTNYLADLWRQTAFLLLADLQGRSEVFPEMPNMRLGPQALSHLEAMRLDVLLDLLHGDQKNFSILLKEFNSLGLSGLMYVLSKFVEKNKADMNKERYQDRFLIPFTRIFYRYRLLVPDFTIELQTVKRIHNAGMLVGEMCGKPPNADLEDSRNIMEAFSRSMGAPEPTRLPDCLGLMNYASKFVMPGCEDLVGKMGEAAIQVVWNFIPAGQPDVLMQGLALLLKAITIMFDDLNLSRIDKQPWMDSLLDSVFEADIMSLLLRLALLIPTLCSENPECRLDEAIQEFVEILEYVPRNHLRARFLDSGTLRLWRKYLLYFGSSNLLSPSKPNAKHEGCSYIITSVCQQVLASQWAGQMKLAQPIGVCGNPRCPILVGAELSCSKQGTTYCDARCQGFDQMYGSPMSPGVTETLGSTNAQVKAPKALFDPLIYAIKTIWPDARIAQRKAKAIELNPRPIDSSHTFDDDSERAESEGKEQYARSQKHPLPTAQRGKVLGGKKVRGQQGCLGRLKERRNHLSKLFLEMKDQTTPTLELQIWLPDPLSNQDSVTKVYFSPAFPNLSYLLSWPFLKDLPEPEATLEDMEARFEENRTQI
;
A
#
# COMPACT_ATOMS: atom_id res chain seq x y z
N MET A 1 35.09 -12.54 30.70
CA MET A 1 35.06 -11.83 31.99
C MET A 1 34.42 -10.48 31.77
N ALA A 2 33.13 -10.33 32.09
CA ALA A 2 32.42 -9.05 31.96
C ALA A 2 32.86 -8.11 33.09
N SER A 3 33.21 -6.87 32.73
CA SER A 3 33.62 -5.81 33.66
C SER A 3 32.48 -5.50 34.66
N PRO A 4 32.75 -5.36 35.97
CA PRO A 4 31.75 -5.02 36.97
C PRO A 4 31.12 -3.62 36.82
N GLN A 5 31.54 -2.81 35.84
CA GLN A 5 30.93 -1.51 35.54
C GLN A 5 29.57 -1.60 34.82
N SER A 6 29.19 -2.73 34.21
CA SER A 6 27.95 -2.78 33.41
C SER A 6 26.66 -2.72 34.24
N ARG A 7 26.66 -3.20 35.49
CA ARG A 7 25.43 -3.28 36.28
C ARG A 7 24.91 -1.93 36.78
N ASN A 8 25.78 -0.92 36.96
CA ASN A 8 25.35 0.40 37.42
C ASN A 8 24.84 1.29 36.27
N THR A 9 25.31 1.08 35.04
CA THR A 9 24.85 1.85 33.87
C THR A 9 23.42 1.48 33.47
N ASP A 10 23.03 0.22 33.62
CA ASP A 10 21.68 -0.25 33.29
C ASP A 10 20.62 0.41 34.19
N GLN A 11 20.96 0.71 35.44
CA GLN A 11 20.02 1.36 36.37
C GLN A 11 19.74 2.83 36.01
N TYR A 12 20.69 3.52 35.38
CA TYR A 12 20.52 4.93 34.99
C TYR A 12 19.68 5.08 33.71
N TRP A 13 19.91 4.21 32.72
CA TRP A 13 19.23 4.28 31.43
C TRP A 13 17.86 3.59 31.40
N GLY A 14 17.56 2.80 32.43
CA GLY A 14 16.27 2.13 32.61
C GLY A 14 16.22 0.78 31.90
N ARG A 15 15.01 0.37 31.53
CA ARG A 15 14.77 -0.95 30.95
C ARG A 15 15.39 -1.10 29.56
N THR A 16 15.55 -2.34 29.12
CA THR A 16 16.00 -2.64 27.76
C THR A 16 14.81 -2.73 26.80
N ILE A 17 15.08 -2.64 25.50
CA ILE A 17 14.06 -2.71 24.43
C ILE A 17 13.13 -3.94 24.52
N GLN A 18 13.59 -5.04 25.12
CA GLN A 18 12.79 -6.27 25.28
C GLN A 18 11.62 -6.07 26.25
N ASP A 19 11.74 -5.16 27.21
CA ASP A 19 10.70 -4.91 28.22
C ASP A 19 9.68 -3.87 27.76
N TYR A 20 9.98 -3.11 26.72
CA TYR A 20 9.11 -2.02 26.27
C TYR A 20 7.68 -2.44 25.92
N PRO A 21 7.39 -3.63 25.34
CA PRO A 21 6.02 -3.99 25.00
C PRO A 21 5.08 -3.99 26.20
N ILE A 22 5.63 -4.24 27.40
CA ILE A 22 4.89 -4.25 28.65
C ILE A 22 4.45 -2.84 29.05
N TYR A 23 5.21 -1.80 28.70
CA TYR A 23 5.00 -0.43 29.20
C TYR A 23 4.59 0.58 28.13
N TYR A 24 4.97 0.35 26.87
CA TYR A 24 4.87 1.33 25.78
C TYR A 24 4.11 0.83 24.54
N SER A 25 3.60 -0.39 24.59
CA SER A 25 2.59 -0.82 23.62
C SER A 25 1.37 0.09 23.69
N TRP A 26 0.66 0.15 22.58
CA TRP A 26 -0.60 0.89 22.51
C TRP A 26 -1.59 0.43 23.59
N GLU A 27 -1.67 -0.87 23.84
CA GLU A 27 -2.53 -1.50 24.84
C GLU A 27 -2.13 -1.08 26.25
N SER A 28 -0.84 -1.17 26.58
CA SER A 28 -0.35 -0.79 27.91
C SER A 28 -0.53 0.70 28.20
N LEU A 29 -0.29 1.56 27.22
CA LEU A 29 -0.50 2.99 27.37
C LEU A 29 -1.99 3.32 27.55
N THR A 30 -2.85 2.71 26.74
CA THR A 30 -4.30 2.90 26.84
C THR A 30 -4.83 2.41 28.19
N ALA A 31 -4.36 1.24 28.66
CA ALA A 31 -4.73 0.72 29.97
C ALA A 31 -4.24 1.62 31.10
N ALA A 32 -3.00 2.10 31.03
CA ALA A 32 -2.50 3.06 32.00
C ALA A 32 -3.38 4.31 32.01
N TYR A 33 -3.76 4.84 30.84
CA TYR A 33 -4.54 6.09 30.66
C TYR A 33 -5.94 6.03 31.26
N GLN A 34 -6.46 4.83 31.54
CA GLN A 34 -7.74 4.64 32.22
C GLN A 34 -7.65 4.72 33.74
N VAL A 35 -6.44 4.62 34.31
CA VAL A 35 -6.25 4.68 35.77
C VAL A 35 -6.39 6.13 36.24
N PRO A 36 -7.36 6.45 37.13
CA PRO A 36 -7.49 7.79 37.69
C PRO A 36 -6.21 8.18 38.44
N VAL A 37 -5.68 9.36 38.13
CA VAL A 37 -4.51 9.91 38.82
C VAL A 37 -4.99 10.83 39.94
N ASP A 38 -4.44 10.65 41.13
CA ASP A 38 -4.64 11.56 42.26
C ASP A 38 -4.28 13.00 41.88
N GLU A 39 -5.16 13.96 42.19
CA GLU A 39 -5.01 15.36 41.74
C GLU A 39 -3.76 16.03 42.31
N ALA A 40 -3.40 15.72 43.56
CA ALA A 40 -2.21 16.28 44.19
C ALA A 40 -0.94 15.73 43.51
N SER A 41 -0.88 14.42 43.28
CA SER A 41 0.20 13.76 42.55
C SER A 41 0.33 14.29 41.12
N ARG A 42 -0.81 14.55 40.46
CA ARG A 42 -0.85 15.18 39.14
C ARG A 42 -0.26 16.59 39.15
N ALA A 43 -0.64 17.43 40.12
CA ALA A 43 -0.15 18.80 40.20
C ALA A 43 1.38 18.84 40.39
N ILE A 44 1.91 18.00 41.27
CA ILE A 44 3.36 17.86 41.50
C ILE A 44 4.06 17.36 40.24
N GLY A 45 3.56 16.28 39.63
CA GLY A 45 4.13 15.72 38.39
C GLY A 45 4.13 16.73 37.24
N ARG A 46 3.08 17.54 37.12
CA ARG A 46 2.97 18.62 36.13
C ARG A 46 4.05 19.68 36.35
N GLU A 47 4.26 20.15 37.57
CA GLU A 47 5.31 21.15 37.85
C GLU A 47 6.70 20.61 37.49
N VAL A 48 6.99 19.36 37.88
CA VAL A 48 8.25 18.68 37.54
C VAL A 48 8.42 18.58 36.03
N ALA A 49 7.37 18.19 35.31
CA ALA A 49 7.38 18.05 33.86
C ALA A 49 7.69 19.39 33.16
N LEU A 50 6.99 20.47 33.53
CA LEU A 50 7.19 21.80 32.91
C LEU A 50 8.59 22.35 33.15
N ARG A 51 9.11 22.23 34.39
CA ARG A 51 10.49 22.63 34.71
C ARG A 51 11.50 21.81 33.91
N THR A 52 11.23 20.51 33.73
CA THR A 52 12.11 19.63 32.95
C THR A 52 12.06 19.98 31.46
N ILE A 53 10.89 20.32 30.90
CA ILE A 53 10.78 20.81 29.51
C ILE A 53 11.63 22.06 29.28
N GLU A 54 11.61 23.01 30.22
CA GLU A 54 12.44 24.23 30.17
C GLU A 54 13.93 23.90 30.20
N GLN A 55 14.34 22.97 31.09
CA GLN A 55 15.73 22.49 31.16
C GLN A 55 16.17 21.83 29.86
N ILE A 56 15.36 20.93 29.29
CA ILE A 56 15.66 20.26 28.00
C ILE A 56 15.77 21.29 26.88
N SER A 57 14.86 22.25 26.83
CA SER A 57 14.86 23.29 25.80
C SER A 57 16.09 24.19 25.87
N THR A 58 16.64 24.38 27.07
CA THR A 58 17.86 25.17 27.31
C THR A 58 19.12 24.44 26.82
N ILE A 59 19.18 23.10 26.89
CA ILE A 59 20.33 22.28 26.41
C ILE A 59 20.59 22.51 24.92
N ALA A 60 19.53 22.76 24.13
CA ALA A 60 19.64 22.99 22.71
C ALA A 60 20.26 24.34 22.33
N HIS A 61 20.39 25.28 23.28
CA HIS A 61 20.76 26.64 22.96
C HIS A 61 22.26 26.75 22.59
N PRO A 62 22.63 27.28 21.41
CA PRO A 62 24.02 27.28 20.92
C PRO A 62 25.02 28.01 21.82
N SER A 63 24.53 28.87 22.70
CA SER A 63 25.34 29.69 23.62
C SER A 63 25.71 29.00 24.93
N VAL A 64 25.16 27.81 25.23
CA VAL A 64 25.45 27.13 26.50
C VAL A 64 26.81 26.45 26.42
N GLN A 65 27.67 26.73 27.41
CA GLN A 65 29.00 26.11 27.49
C GLN A 65 28.89 24.59 27.64
N ALA A 66 29.83 23.86 27.04
CA ALA A 66 29.82 22.39 27.03
C ALA A 66 29.81 21.75 28.45
N SER A 67 30.44 22.39 29.44
CA SER A 67 30.42 21.97 30.84
C SER A 67 29.02 22.05 31.44
N LEU A 68 28.34 23.19 31.29
CA LEU A 68 26.96 23.40 31.75
C LEU A 68 25.98 22.43 31.07
N ASN A 69 26.18 22.14 29.79
CA ASN A 69 25.38 21.14 29.08
C ASN A 69 25.52 19.75 29.70
N THR A 70 26.73 19.37 30.10
CA THR A 70 26.98 18.06 30.73
C THR A 70 26.26 17.97 32.08
N GLU A 71 26.31 19.03 32.89
CA GLU A 71 25.57 19.09 34.16
C GLU A 71 24.05 19.02 33.95
N LEU A 72 23.51 19.77 32.99
CA LEU A 72 22.07 19.75 32.68
C LEU A 72 21.59 18.37 32.20
N VAL A 73 22.38 17.68 31.37
CA VAL A 73 22.08 16.31 30.93
C VAL A 73 21.97 15.36 32.14
N HIS A 74 22.89 15.46 33.11
CA HIS A 74 22.85 14.62 34.32
C HIS A 74 21.68 14.95 35.26
N LEU A 75 21.14 16.16 35.21
CA LEU A 75 19.99 16.55 36.02
C LEU A 75 18.65 16.00 35.50
N ILE A 76 18.60 15.57 34.23
CA ILE A 76 17.38 15.07 33.59
C ILE A 76 17.36 13.55 33.73
N THR A 77 16.65 13.07 34.75
CA THR A 77 16.48 11.64 35.05
C THR A 77 15.34 11.03 34.25
N LEU A 78 15.32 9.69 34.15
CA LEU A 78 14.24 8.95 33.51
C LEU A 78 12.86 9.25 34.13
N GLU A 79 12.77 9.35 35.45
CA GLU A 79 11.54 9.69 36.18
C GLU A 79 10.98 11.06 35.76
N LYS A 80 11.85 12.08 35.63
CA LYS A 80 11.45 13.40 35.14
C LYS A 80 10.90 13.36 33.71
N LEU A 81 11.52 12.54 32.85
CA LEU A 81 11.03 12.35 31.48
C LEU A 81 9.68 11.61 31.46
N GLN A 82 9.47 10.65 32.36
CA GLN A 82 8.17 9.98 32.51
C GLN A 82 7.09 10.99 32.91
N HIS A 83 7.37 11.93 33.83
CA HIS A 83 6.42 13.02 34.13
C HIS A 83 6.09 13.90 32.91
N ILE A 84 7.03 14.10 31.97
CA ILE A 84 6.71 14.79 30.71
C ILE A 84 5.74 13.96 29.87
N LEU A 85 5.96 12.64 29.72
CA LEU A 85 5.07 11.77 28.96
C LEU A 85 3.64 11.65 29.54
N GLU A 86 3.46 12.06 30.79
CA GLU A 86 2.16 12.12 31.45
C GLU A 86 1.34 13.36 31.05
N LEU A 87 1.98 14.46 30.65
CA LEU A 87 1.29 15.70 30.29
C LEU A 87 0.27 15.55 29.16
N PRO A 88 0.56 14.87 28.02
CA PRO A 88 -0.39 14.71 26.91
C PRO A 88 -1.69 13.98 27.27
N ARG A 89 -1.78 13.34 28.44
CA ARG A 89 -3.01 12.72 28.94
C ARG A 89 -4.08 13.76 29.25
N TYR A 90 -3.69 15.01 29.48
CA TYR A 90 -4.58 16.06 29.93
C TYR A 90 -4.88 17.08 28.84
N PRO A 91 -6.15 17.43 28.64
CA PRO A 91 -6.53 18.46 27.67
C PRO A 91 -5.84 19.80 27.99
N GLY A 92 -5.35 20.46 26.93
CA GLY A 92 -4.66 21.75 27.02
C GLY A 92 -3.16 21.69 27.33
N GLU A 93 -2.63 20.54 27.79
CA GLU A 93 -1.20 20.47 28.11
C GLU A 93 -0.29 20.25 26.88
N LEU A 94 -0.86 19.91 25.72
CA LEU A 94 -0.10 19.77 24.48
C LEU A 94 0.57 21.07 24.05
N ASP A 95 0.01 22.24 24.38
CA ASP A 95 0.63 23.52 24.06
C ASP A 95 2.05 23.68 24.65
N ASN A 96 2.34 23.01 25.78
CA ASN A 96 3.67 23.01 26.39
C ASN A 96 4.73 22.27 25.55
N PHE A 97 4.29 21.45 24.59
CA PHE A 97 5.18 20.71 23.69
C PHE A 97 5.52 21.47 22.41
N ALA A 98 4.86 22.60 22.14
CA ALA A 98 5.07 23.39 20.92
C ALA A 98 6.35 24.25 20.98
N LEU A 99 7.46 23.63 21.39
CA LEU A 99 8.74 24.26 21.61
C LEU A 99 9.81 23.60 20.72
N PRO A 100 10.35 24.31 19.70
CA PRO A 100 11.42 23.78 18.87
C PRO A 100 12.68 23.38 19.67
N GLY A 101 12.97 24.12 20.75
CA GLY A 101 14.06 23.80 21.67
C GLY A 101 13.90 22.45 22.35
N LEU A 102 12.68 22.02 22.65
CA LEU A 102 12.40 20.71 23.25
C LEU A 102 12.78 19.58 22.28
N VAL A 103 12.49 19.74 20.98
CA VAL A 103 12.88 18.77 19.94
C VAL A 103 14.41 18.62 19.88
N ALA A 104 15.13 19.74 19.77
CA ALA A 104 16.59 19.76 19.70
C ALA A 104 17.27 19.26 20.99
N GLY A 105 16.68 19.57 22.15
CA GLY A 105 17.14 19.13 23.46
C GLY A 105 16.99 17.63 23.63
N CYS A 106 15.84 17.06 23.24
CA CYS A 106 15.63 15.61 23.25
C CYS A 106 16.61 14.87 22.33
N ILE A 107 16.90 15.40 21.13
CA ILE A 107 17.92 14.82 20.23
C ILE A 107 19.30 14.83 20.89
N THR A 108 19.63 15.91 21.59
CA THR A 108 20.89 16.02 22.33
C THR A 108 20.94 15.00 23.46
N LEU A 109 19.87 14.83 24.24
CA LEU A 109 19.79 13.80 25.29
C LEU A 109 19.94 12.39 24.70
N MET A 110 19.23 12.06 23.62
CA MET A 110 19.36 10.77 22.93
C MET A 110 20.81 10.48 22.53
N SER A 111 21.53 11.49 22.05
CA SER A 111 22.93 11.32 21.62
C SER A 111 23.90 10.92 22.74
N THR A 112 23.52 11.16 24.00
CA THR A 112 24.32 10.82 25.18
C THR A 112 24.17 9.35 25.61
N VAL A 113 23.11 8.68 25.17
CA VAL A 113 22.85 7.27 25.51
C VAL A 113 23.76 6.36 24.70
N LYS A 114 24.48 5.46 25.38
CA LYS A 114 25.42 4.48 24.78
C LYS A 114 25.12 3.06 25.26
N PRO A 115 25.25 2.03 24.39
CA PRO A 115 25.75 2.10 23.02
C PRO A 115 24.72 2.58 22.00
N SER A 116 23.42 2.49 22.29
CA SER A 116 22.35 2.86 21.37
C SER A 116 21.18 3.53 22.13
N PRO A 117 20.58 4.60 21.57
CA PRO A 117 19.47 5.31 22.21
C PRO A 117 18.19 4.47 22.30
N PHE A 118 17.92 3.58 21.36
CA PHE A 118 16.69 2.78 21.38
C PHE A 118 16.80 1.50 22.19
N HIS A 119 18.03 1.04 22.47
CA HIS A 119 18.25 -0.10 23.34
C HIS A 119 17.80 0.16 24.78
N TYR A 120 17.87 1.41 25.26
CA TYR A 120 17.52 1.79 26.63
C TYR A 120 16.36 2.78 26.73
N GLU A 121 15.54 2.57 27.76
CA GLU A 121 14.27 3.27 27.98
C GLU A 121 14.41 4.79 27.93
N TYR A 122 15.48 5.32 28.53
CA TYR A 122 15.78 6.75 28.52
C TYR A 122 15.81 7.36 27.12
N GLY A 123 16.54 6.74 26.18
CA GLY A 123 16.66 7.27 24.83
C GLY A 123 15.36 7.10 24.03
N TYR A 124 14.62 6.00 24.24
CA TYR A 124 13.28 5.83 23.67
C TYR A 124 12.27 6.87 24.18
N VAL A 125 12.26 7.14 25.49
CA VAL A 125 11.39 8.16 26.10
C VAL A 125 11.74 9.54 25.56
N CYS A 126 13.03 9.88 25.41
CA CYS A 126 13.45 11.12 24.77
C CYS A 126 12.94 11.22 23.32
N PHE A 127 13.05 10.13 22.55
CA PHE A 127 12.51 10.07 21.19
C PHE A 127 11.00 10.28 21.16
N ARG A 128 10.26 9.66 22.08
CA ARG A 128 8.80 9.80 22.18
C ARG A 128 8.39 11.23 22.49
N ILE A 129 9.04 11.88 23.46
CA ILE A 129 8.82 13.31 23.80
C ILE A 129 9.13 14.18 22.58
N MET A 130 10.25 13.92 21.89
CA MET A 130 10.64 14.62 20.67
C MET A 130 9.56 14.51 19.58
N VAL A 131 9.01 13.31 19.34
CA VAL A 131 7.95 13.11 18.33
C VAL A 131 6.68 13.87 18.71
N ILE A 132 6.27 13.88 19.99
CA ILE A 132 5.12 14.66 20.47
C ILE A 132 5.37 16.16 20.25
N ALA A 133 6.53 16.65 20.66
CA ALA A 133 6.95 18.05 20.48
C ALA A 133 6.96 18.46 19.01
N LEU A 134 7.54 17.63 18.15
CA LEU A 134 7.61 17.91 16.71
C LEU A 134 6.22 18.01 16.08
N ASN A 135 5.34 17.03 16.33
CA ASN A 135 3.98 17.05 15.77
C ASN A 135 3.17 18.22 16.30
N THR A 136 3.33 18.57 17.58
CA THR A 136 2.69 19.74 18.19
C THR A 136 3.18 21.04 17.55
N CYS A 137 4.50 21.20 17.35
CA CYS A 137 5.08 22.33 16.61
C CYS A 137 4.50 22.42 15.19
N LEU A 138 4.43 21.31 14.46
CA LEU A 138 3.86 21.28 13.10
C LEU A 138 2.39 21.73 13.09
N LEU A 139 1.58 21.25 14.02
CA LEU A 139 0.17 21.66 14.12
C LEU A 139 0.03 23.14 14.50
N LYS A 140 0.81 23.63 15.47
CA LYS A 140 0.74 25.02 15.91
C LYS A 140 1.18 25.99 14.81
N HIS A 141 2.20 25.63 14.03
CA HIS A 141 2.65 26.43 12.89
C HIS A 141 1.79 26.29 11.64
N GLY A 142 1.14 25.14 11.45
CA GLY A 142 0.19 24.92 10.36
C GLY A 142 -1.18 25.57 10.61
N ARG A 143 -1.44 25.99 11.86
CA ARG A 143 -2.62 26.75 12.31
C ARG A 143 -2.19 28.17 12.72
N ASP A 144 -3.08 28.92 13.36
CA ASP A 144 -2.68 30.19 13.99
C ASP A 144 -1.80 29.90 15.21
N PRO A 145 -0.53 30.35 15.24
CA PRO A 145 0.37 30.10 16.35
C PRO A 145 -0.06 30.77 17.66
N ASN A 146 -0.94 31.79 17.60
CA ASN A 146 -1.46 32.50 18.77
C ASN A 146 -2.68 31.81 19.38
N GLU A 147 -3.35 30.92 18.64
CA GLU A 147 -4.48 30.17 19.15
C GLU A 147 -3.99 28.98 19.98
N ALA A 148 -4.71 28.70 21.07
CA ALA A 148 -4.48 27.49 21.85
C ALA A 148 -4.72 26.25 20.98
N LEU A 149 -3.86 25.24 21.10
CA LEU A 149 -3.96 24.06 20.27
C LEU A 149 -5.18 23.22 20.70
N GLN A 150 -6.31 23.43 20.03
CA GLN A 150 -7.50 22.61 20.23
C GLN A 150 -7.42 21.39 19.30
N ILE A 151 -7.09 20.24 19.86
CA ILE A 151 -7.23 18.95 19.18
C ILE A 151 -8.64 18.45 19.45
N PRO A 152 -9.50 18.31 18.42
CA PRO A 152 -10.86 17.82 18.61
C PRO A 152 -10.81 16.42 19.23
N ASN A 153 -11.23 16.31 20.49
CA ASN A 153 -11.31 15.04 21.24
C ASN A 153 -12.53 14.21 20.81
N ALA A 154 -12.88 14.27 19.53
CA ALA A 154 -14.17 13.80 19.03
C ALA A 154 -14.19 12.28 18.78
N TYR A 155 -13.03 11.64 18.68
CA TYR A 155 -12.93 10.25 18.26
C TYR A 155 -12.38 9.33 19.35
N PHE A 156 -11.42 9.82 20.14
CA PHE A 156 -10.85 9.03 21.24
C PHE A 156 -10.78 9.88 22.51
N PRO A 157 -11.87 9.98 23.30
CA PRO A 157 -11.97 10.84 24.48
C PRO A 157 -10.82 10.71 25.49
N THR A 158 -10.15 9.56 25.48
CA THR A 158 -9.07 9.17 26.38
C THR A 158 -7.70 9.04 25.69
N ASN A 159 -7.57 9.40 24.40
CA ASN A 159 -6.33 9.21 23.65
C ASN A 159 -5.97 10.39 22.74
N TYR A 160 -5.58 11.49 23.38
CA TYR A 160 -5.12 12.71 22.71
C TYR A 160 -3.93 12.52 21.78
N LEU A 161 -3.07 11.52 22.03
CA LEU A 161 -1.91 11.25 21.17
C LEU A 161 -2.33 10.66 19.82
N ALA A 162 -3.32 9.77 19.79
CA ALA A 162 -3.88 9.26 18.54
C ALA A 162 -4.45 10.40 17.68
N ASP A 163 -5.19 11.31 18.33
CA ASP A 163 -5.73 12.48 17.66
C ASP A 163 -4.62 13.44 17.21
N LEU A 164 -3.55 13.63 17.98
CA LEU A 164 -2.36 14.37 17.58
C LEU A 164 -1.72 13.80 16.31
N TRP A 165 -1.49 12.48 16.26
CA TRP A 165 -0.92 11.80 15.09
C TRP A 165 -1.82 11.97 13.87
N ARG A 166 -3.12 11.71 14.04
CA ARG A 166 -4.11 11.83 12.96
C ARG A 166 -4.22 13.25 12.41
N GLN A 167 -4.30 14.25 13.29
CA GLN A 167 -4.39 15.66 12.88
C GLN A 167 -3.12 16.11 12.17
N THR A 168 -1.95 15.67 12.63
CA THR A 168 -0.68 16.02 11.98
C THR A 168 -0.58 15.35 10.62
N ALA A 169 -0.90 14.06 10.53
CA ALA A 169 -0.94 13.35 9.25
C ALA A 169 -1.90 14.01 8.25
N PHE A 170 -3.06 14.47 8.73
CA PHE A 170 -4.04 15.17 7.92
C PHE A 170 -3.53 16.53 7.41
N LEU A 171 -2.94 17.34 8.29
CA LEU A 171 -2.30 18.61 7.92
C LEU A 171 -1.26 18.40 6.82
N LEU A 172 -0.39 17.40 6.99
CA LEU A 172 0.64 17.07 6.01
C LEU A 172 0.06 16.56 4.70
N LEU A 173 -1.00 15.75 4.74
CA LEU A 173 -1.65 15.26 3.54
C LEU A 173 -2.24 16.40 2.71
N ALA A 174 -2.86 17.39 3.37
CA ALA A 174 -3.40 18.57 2.72
C ALA A 174 -2.28 19.41 2.08
N ASP A 175 -1.17 19.61 2.79
CA ASP A 175 0.02 20.31 2.29
C ASP A 175 0.62 19.61 1.06
N LEU A 176 0.88 18.30 1.16
CA LEU A 176 1.45 17.47 0.08
C LEU A 176 0.55 17.39 -1.16
N GLN A 177 -0.77 17.58 -1.02
CA GLN A 177 -1.68 17.62 -2.15
C GLN A 177 -1.77 18.99 -2.82
N GLY A 178 -1.14 20.03 -2.26
CA GLY A 178 -1.31 21.41 -2.69
C GLY A 178 -2.76 21.90 -2.56
N ARG A 179 -3.57 21.23 -1.73
CA ARG A 179 -5.03 21.43 -1.62
C ARG A 179 -5.37 22.05 -0.27
N SER A 180 -5.28 23.37 -0.22
CA SER A 180 -5.73 24.16 0.94
C SER A 180 -7.26 24.22 1.11
N GLU A 181 -8.03 23.92 0.05
CA GLU A 181 -9.48 24.21 0.00
C GLU A 181 -10.38 22.96 -0.07
N VAL A 182 -9.82 21.75 -0.04
CA VAL A 182 -10.61 20.52 -0.27
C VAL A 182 -11.24 19.99 1.02
N PHE A 183 -10.84 20.51 2.17
CA PHE A 183 -11.46 20.18 3.45
C PHE A 183 -12.23 21.41 3.96
N PRO A 184 -13.54 21.51 3.67
CA PRO A 184 -14.36 22.67 4.05
C PRO A 184 -14.41 22.88 5.56
N GLU A 185 -14.06 21.87 6.36
CA GLU A 185 -14.01 21.93 7.82
C GLU A 185 -12.83 22.74 8.37
N MET A 186 -11.72 22.93 7.64
CA MET A 186 -10.53 23.65 8.13
C MET A 186 -9.81 24.46 7.04
N PRO A 187 -10.34 25.65 6.65
CA PRO A 187 -9.86 26.44 5.51
C PRO A 187 -8.47 27.09 5.67
N ASN A 188 -7.87 27.08 6.87
CA ASN A 188 -6.64 27.83 7.19
C ASN A 188 -5.37 26.98 7.38
N MET A 189 -5.40 25.68 7.02
CA MET A 189 -4.25 24.81 7.21
C MET A 189 -3.25 24.90 6.06
N ARG A 190 -2.16 25.66 6.24
CA ARG A 190 -0.99 25.62 5.34
C ARG A 190 0.30 25.66 6.15
N LEU A 191 1.21 24.72 5.87
CA LEU A 191 2.60 24.83 6.32
C LEU A 191 3.30 25.86 5.42
N GLY A 192 3.32 27.12 5.88
CA GLY A 192 4.07 28.16 5.19
C GLY A 192 5.59 27.87 5.16
N PRO A 193 6.36 28.44 4.21
CA PRO A 193 7.82 28.31 4.19
C PRO A 193 8.51 28.67 5.51
N GLN A 194 7.89 29.58 6.27
CA GLN A 194 8.35 30.03 7.59
C GLN A 194 8.28 28.94 8.67
N ALA A 195 7.33 28.00 8.57
CA ALA A 195 7.22 26.90 9.52
C ALA A 195 8.47 26.02 9.47
N LEU A 196 8.97 25.75 8.27
CA LEU A 196 10.19 24.95 8.05
C LEU A 196 11.45 25.66 8.53
N SER A 197 11.54 26.98 8.40
CA SER A 197 12.72 27.76 8.86
C SER A 197 12.96 27.62 10.36
N HIS A 198 11.90 27.50 11.17
CA HIS A 198 12.02 27.31 12.62
C HIS A 198 12.45 25.89 13.00
N LEU A 199 12.22 24.91 12.11
CA LEU A 199 12.66 23.53 12.29
C LEU A 199 14.15 23.33 11.94
N GLU A 200 14.80 24.31 11.27
CA GLU A 200 16.21 24.22 10.91
C GLU A 200 17.15 24.22 12.13
N ALA A 201 16.69 24.72 13.26
CA ALA A 201 17.42 24.69 14.53
C ALA A 201 17.44 23.30 15.21
N MET A 202 16.74 22.29 14.66
CA MET A 202 16.44 21.04 15.37
C MET A 202 17.54 19.96 15.36
N ARG A 203 18.80 20.25 15.00
CA ARG A 203 19.88 19.24 14.91
C ARG A 203 19.45 17.97 14.12
N LEU A 204 18.73 18.17 13.02
CA LEU A 204 18.12 17.08 12.24
C LEU A 204 19.15 16.15 11.58
N ASP A 205 20.37 16.64 11.35
CA ASP A 205 21.51 15.83 10.94
C ASP A 205 21.85 14.78 12.01
N VAL A 206 21.97 15.20 13.27
CA VAL A 206 22.26 14.31 14.40
C VAL A 206 21.13 13.31 14.61
N LEU A 207 19.88 13.75 14.50
CA LEU A 207 18.74 12.84 14.58
C LEU A 207 18.80 11.78 13.49
N LEU A 208 19.04 12.17 12.24
CA LEU A 208 19.14 11.22 11.13
C LEU A 208 20.27 10.21 11.35
N ASP A 209 21.43 10.67 11.83
CA ASP A 209 22.56 9.80 12.18
C ASP A 209 22.22 8.82 13.31
N LEU A 210 21.52 9.28 14.35
CA LEU A 210 21.06 8.43 15.46
C LEU A 210 20.06 7.37 14.98
N LEU A 211 19.06 7.78 14.18
CA LEU A 211 18.07 6.86 13.62
C LEU A 211 18.76 5.82 12.72
N HIS A 212 19.64 6.26 11.83
CA HIS A 212 20.33 5.38 10.90
C HIS A 212 21.31 4.44 11.60
N GLY A 213 22.10 4.96 12.54
CA GLY A 213 23.05 4.17 13.34
C GLY A 213 22.37 3.12 14.21
N ASP A 214 21.10 3.35 14.58
CA ASP A 214 20.31 2.46 15.44
C ASP A 214 19.07 1.88 14.74
N GLN A 215 19.15 1.73 13.41
CA GLN A 215 18.02 1.37 12.55
C GLN A 215 17.35 0.02 12.87
N LYS A 216 18.11 -0.94 13.43
CA LYS A 216 17.60 -2.26 13.83
C LYS A 216 16.67 -2.10 15.02
N ASN A 217 17.15 -1.51 16.11
CA ASN A 217 16.33 -1.25 17.29
C ASN A 217 15.15 -0.35 16.93
N PHE A 218 15.36 0.69 16.10
CA PHE A 218 14.26 1.50 15.57
C PHE A 218 13.16 0.66 14.89
N SER A 219 13.53 -0.37 14.12
CA SER A 219 12.55 -1.25 13.45
C SER A 219 11.84 -2.18 14.44
N ILE A 220 12.55 -2.69 15.44
CA ILE A 220 11.93 -3.42 16.56
C ILE A 220 10.91 -2.52 17.26
N LEU A 221 11.26 -1.25 17.51
CA LEU A 221 10.32 -0.31 18.13
C LEU A 221 9.05 -0.13 17.31
N LEU A 222 9.20 0.05 16.00
CA LEU A 222 8.06 0.24 15.11
C LEU A 222 7.18 -1.02 15.03
N LYS A 223 7.79 -2.21 14.98
CA LYS A 223 7.09 -3.50 14.91
C LYS A 223 6.27 -3.77 16.18
N GLU A 224 6.85 -3.53 17.36
CA GLU A 224 6.28 -3.99 18.63
C GLU A 224 5.31 -2.98 19.27
N PHE A 225 5.51 -1.67 19.10
CA PHE A 225 4.74 -0.69 19.90
C PHE A 225 3.52 -0.13 19.22
N ASN A 226 3.56 0.01 17.89
CA ASN A 226 2.46 0.55 17.08
C ASN A 226 1.84 1.85 17.64
N SER A 227 2.58 2.62 18.44
CA SER A 227 2.03 3.68 19.30
C SER A 227 2.46 5.10 18.91
N LEU A 228 3.22 5.24 17.82
CA LEU A 228 3.78 6.51 17.35
C LEU A 228 3.40 6.78 15.89
N GLY A 229 2.76 7.94 15.64
CA GLY A 229 2.62 8.49 14.29
C GLY A 229 3.85 9.31 13.90
N LEU A 230 4.68 8.80 12.98
CA LEU A 230 5.94 9.42 12.57
C LEU A 230 5.88 10.20 11.25
N SER A 231 4.71 10.38 10.63
CA SER A 231 4.55 11.14 9.38
C SER A 231 5.09 12.57 9.51
N GLY A 232 4.86 13.22 10.65
CA GLY A 232 5.50 14.49 11.05
C GLY A 232 7.01 14.46 10.91
N LEU A 233 7.63 13.49 11.58
CA LEU A 233 9.08 13.29 11.55
C LEU A 233 9.60 12.98 10.14
N MET A 234 8.95 12.06 9.43
CA MET A 234 9.36 11.67 8.08
C MET A 234 9.25 12.81 7.08
N TYR A 235 8.21 13.63 7.18
CA TYR A 235 8.06 14.83 6.34
C TYR A 235 9.17 15.84 6.62
N VAL A 236 9.44 16.14 7.88
CA VAL A 236 10.47 17.12 8.28
C VAL A 236 11.86 16.64 7.86
N LEU A 237 12.18 15.37 8.07
CA LEU A 237 13.43 14.78 7.59
C LEU A 237 13.52 14.80 6.05
N SER A 238 12.43 14.52 5.33
CA SER A 238 12.41 14.60 3.86
C SER A 238 12.74 16.02 3.38
N LYS A 239 12.14 17.04 4.00
CA LYS A 239 12.39 18.45 3.66
C LYS A 239 13.81 18.89 4.01
N PHE A 240 14.32 18.42 5.14
CA PHE A 240 15.71 18.64 5.54
C PHE A 240 16.68 18.05 4.51
N VAL A 241 16.45 16.81 4.08
CA VAL A 241 17.26 16.14 3.04
C VAL A 241 17.16 16.91 1.72
N GLU A 242 15.96 17.23 1.24
CA GLU A 242 15.75 18.02 0.01
C GLU A 242 16.51 19.34 0.01
N LYS A 243 16.45 20.09 1.12
CA LYS A 243 17.14 21.38 1.25
C LYS A 243 18.65 21.25 1.10
N ASN A 244 19.26 20.24 1.73
CA ASN A 244 20.71 20.05 1.71
C ASN A 244 21.26 19.56 0.35
N LYS A 245 20.39 19.21 -0.61
CA LYS A 245 20.79 18.75 -1.94
C LYS A 245 21.50 19.85 -2.75
N ALA A 246 21.07 21.10 -2.63
CA ALA A 246 21.59 22.21 -3.45
C ALA A 246 23.06 22.54 -3.17
N ASP A 247 23.51 22.29 -1.94
CA ASP A 247 24.82 22.71 -1.44
C ASP A 247 25.89 21.61 -1.50
N MET A 248 25.55 20.42 -2.02
CA MET A 248 26.43 19.25 -1.99
C MET A 248 26.55 18.57 -3.36
N ASN A 249 27.72 17.95 -3.59
CA ASN A 249 27.88 17.05 -4.73
C ASN A 249 26.99 15.80 -4.57
N LYS A 250 26.68 15.13 -5.68
CA LYS A 250 25.72 14.01 -5.72
C LYS A 250 26.09 12.87 -4.77
N GLU A 251 27.35 12.42 -4.79
CA GLU A 251 27.82 11.29 -3.98
C GLU A 251 27.74 11.59 -2.48
N ARG A 252 28.28 12.73 -2.06
CA ARG A 252 28.25 13.17 -0.65
C ARG A 252 26.82 13.37 -0.15
N TYR A 253 25.94 13.92 -1.00
CA TYR A 253 24.52 14.07 -0.67
C TYR A 253 23.84 12.71 -0.50
N GLN A 254 24.15 11.75 -1.39
CA GLN A 254 23.61 10.41 -1.33
C GLN A 254 24.02 9.70 -0.04
N ASP A 255 25.31 9.67 0.26
CA ASP A 255 25.86 8.96 1.42
C ASP A 255 25.44 9.58 2.74
N ARG A 256 25.49 10.92 2.84
CA ARG A 256 25.25 11.62 4.10
C ARG A 256 23.78 11.74 4.48
N PHE A 257 22.90 11.91 3.50
CA PHE A 257 21.51 12.30 3.77
C PHE A 257 20.50 11.35 3.12
N LEU A 258 20.64 11.12 1.82
CA LEU A 258 19.62 10.40 1.06
C LEU A 258 19.50 8.94 1.47
N ILE A 259 20.61 8.20 1.55
CA ILE A 259 20.63 6.78 1.90
C ILE A 259 20.17 6.57 3.35
N PRO A 260 20.71 7.29 4.36
CA PRO A 260 20.22 7.20 5.74
C PRO A 260 18.72 7.46 5.84
N PHE A 261 18.22 8.54 5.23
CA PHE A 261 16.80 8.87 5.27
C PHE A 261 15.94 7.82 4.58
N THR A 262 16.34 7.38 3.39
CA THR A 262 15.57 6.37 2.63
C THR A 262 15.46 5.07 3.42
N ARG A 263 16.53 4.62 4.08
CA ARG A 263 16.50 3.40 4.91
C ARG A 263 15.54 3.53 6.10
N ILE A 264 15.55 4.66 6.78
CA ILE A 264 14.65 4.91 7.92
C ILE A 264 13.21 5.10 7.47
N PHE A 265 12.99 5.84 6.40
CA PHE A 265 11.67 6.08 5.84
C PHE A 265 11.02 4.78 5.37
N TYR A 266 11.75 3.90 4.68
CA TYR A 266 11.19 2.63 4.21
C TYR A 266 10.93 1.63 5.35
N ARG A 267 11.77 1.60 6.39
CA ARG A 267 11.46 0.88 7.64
C ARG A 267 10.14 1.34 8.24
N TYR A 268 9.96 2.66 8.36
CA TYR A 268 8.70 3.21 8.84
C TYR A 268 7.55 2.86 7.91
N ARG A 269 7.73 2.97 6.59
CA ARG A 269 6.70 2.67 5.59
C ARG A 269 6.22 1.21 5.62
N LEU A 270 7.09 0.27 5.97
CA LEU A 270 6.73 -1.14 6.15
C LEU A 270 5.97 -1.40 7.46
N LEU A 271 6.14 -0.53 8.45
CA LEU A 271 5.66 -0.69 9.82
C LEU A 271 4.77 0.50 10.23
N VAL A 272 4.07 1.11 9.27
CA VAL A 272 3.20 2.25 9.56
C VAL A 272 2.05 1.75 10.41
N PRO A 273 1.74 2.43 11.53
CA PRO A 273 0.59 2.07 12.34
C PRO A 273 -0.71 2.24 11.57
N ASP A 274 -1.71 1.43 11.92
CA ASP A 274 -3.06 1.50 11.35
C ASP A 274 -3.85 2.70 11.90
N PHE A 275 -3.34 3.90 11.62
CA PHE A 275 -4.07 5.14 11.74
C PHE A 275 -4.50 5.53 10.32
N THR A 276 -5.80 5.54 10.04
CA THR A 276 -6.39 5.60 8.67
C THR A 276 -5.75 6.66 7.73
N ILE A 277 -5.29 7.79 8.28
CA ILE A 277 -4.70 8.89 7.51
C ILE A 277 -3.16 8.79 7.44
N GLU A 278 -2.51 8.19 8.45
CA GLU A 278 -1.06 8.11 8.55
C GLU A 278 -0.44 7.38 7.36
N LEU A 279 -0.95 6.20 7.00
CA LEU A 279 -0.48 5.43 5.85
C LEU A 279 -0.65 6.22 4.53
N GLN A 280 -1.76 6.93 4.37
CA GLN A 280 -2.01 7.76 3.19
C GLN A 280 -1.02 8.92 3.12
N THR A 281 -0.72 9.57 4.24
CA THR A 281 0.26 10.65 4.34
C THR A 281 1.66 10.15 4.05
N VAL A 282 2.08 9.03 4.63
CA VAL A 282 3.39 8.41 4.39
C VAL A 282 3.57 8.05 2.92
N LYS A 283 2.56 7.47 2.27
CA LYS A 283 2.55 7.20 0.81
C LYS A 283 2.76 8.48 -0.02
N ARG A 284 2.43 9.67 0.51
CA ARG A 284 2.57 10.95 -0.19
C ARG A 284 3.88 11.68 0.09
N ILE A 285 4.48 11.50 1.27
CA ILE A 285 5.74 12.14 1.66
C ILE A 285 6.84 11.85 0.63
N HIS A 286 6.85 10.63 0.07
CA HIS A 286 7.87 10.20 -0.88
C HIS A 286 7.27 9.77 -2.23
N ASN A 287 6.81 10.75 -3.01
CA ASN A 287 6.33 10.56 -4.39
C ASN A 287 7.34 10.96 -5.48
N ALA A 288 8.58 11.29 -5.11
CA ALA A 288 9.57 11.85 -6.04
C ALA A 288 10.42 10.76 -6.72
N GLY A 289 9.80 9.83 -7.46
CA GLY A 289 10.42 9.15 -8.61
C GLY A 289 11.77 8.46 -8.44
N MET A 290 12.25 8.20 -7.22
CA MET A 290 13.55 7.56 -7.04
C MET A 290 13.40 6.05 -6.90
N LEU A 291 14.14 5.32 -7.74
CA LEU A 291 14.32 3.88 -7.65
C LEU A 291 15.18 3.58 -6.40
N VAL A 292 14.51 3.45 -5.25
CA VAL A 292 15.14 3.17 -3.94
C VAL A 292 16.05 1.95 -3.95
N GLY A 293 15.71 0.95 -4.78
CA GLY A 293 16.49 -0.27 -4.93
C GLY A 293 17.91 -0.05 -5.47
N GLU A 294 18.13 0.93 -6.34
CA GLU A 294 19.47 1.20 -6.91
C GLU A 294 20.35 1.99 -5.94
N MET A 295 19.75 2.85 -5.11
CA MET A 295 20.51 3.80 -4.30
C MET A 295 20.97 3.24 -2.95
N CYS A 296 20.18 2.38 -2.31
CA CYS A 296 20.45 2.00 -0.92
C CYS A 296 21.48 0.87 -0.76
N GLY A 297 21.76 0.11 -1.82
CA GLY A 297 22.63 -1.08 -1.76
C GLY A 297 22.21 -2.07 -0.66
N LYS A 298 23.09 -3.03 -0.34
CA LYS A 298 22.93 -3.88 0.84
C LYS A 298 23.24 -3.06 2.11
N PRO A 299 22.43 -3.13 3.17
CA PRO A 299 22.75 -2.42 4.42
C PRO A 299 24.03 -3.00 5.04
N PRO A 300 25.01 -2.16 5.45
CA PRO A 300 26.30 -2.65 5.96
C PRO A 300 26.19 -3.41 7.30
N ASN A 301 25.13 -3.15 8.06
CA ASN A 301 24.93 -3.67 9.42
C ASN A 301 23.65 -4.52 9.56
N ALA A 302 23.12 -5.04 8.45
CA ALA A 302 21.97 -5.95 8.53
C ALA A 302 22.43 -7.33 9.02
N ASP A 303 21.81 -7.80 10.09
CA ASP A 303 21.95 -9.17 10.56
C ASP A 303 20.70 -9.99 10.22
N LEU A 304 20.78 -11.30 10.44
CA LEU A 304 19.71 -12.22 10.07
C LEU A 304 18.37 -11.86 10.73
N GLU A 305 18.39 -11.41 11.98
CA GLU A 305 17.17 -11.02 12.70
C GLU A 305 16.54 -9.78 12.08
N ASP A 306 17.33 -8.74 11.78
CA ASP A 306 16.87 -7.54 11.10
C ASP A 306 16.30 -7.86 9.72
N SER A 307 17.00 -8.70 8.95
CA SER A 307 16.55 -9.15 7.63
C SER A 307 15.20 -9.86 7.67
N ARG A 308 15.04 -10.83 8.58
CA ARG A 308 13.77 -11.54 8.76
C ARG A 308 12.65 -10.58 9.18
N ASN A 309 12.93 -9.65 10.10
CA ASN A 309 11.97 -8.63 10.53
C ASN A 309 11.48 -7.75 9.37
N ILE A 310 12.36 -7.33 8.47
CA ILE A 310 12.01 -6.53 7.28
C ILE A 310 11.16 -7.32 6.29
N MET A 311 11.53 -8.57 6.01
CA MET A 311 10.79 -9.44 5.09
C MET A 311 9.39 -9.80 5.62
N GLU A 312 9.27 -10.07 6.92
CA GLU A 312 7.98 -10.27 7.58
C GLU A 312 7.12 -8.99 7.56
N ALA A 313 7.73 -7.83 7.83
CA ALA A 313 7.04 -6.55 7.79
C ALA A 313 6.50 -6.25 6.38
N PHE A 314 7.27 -6.55 5.34
CA PHE A 314 6.80 -6.46 3.95
C PHE A 314 5.58 -7.33 3.70
N SER A 315 5.66 -8.62 4.04
CA SER A 315 4.56 -9.57 3.81
C SER A 315 3.29 -9.13 4.55
N ARG A 316 3.42 -8.69 5.81
CA ARG A 316 2.31 -8.15 6.61
C ARG A 316 1.71 -6.88 6.00
N SER A 317 2.55 -5.96 5.54
CA SER A 317 2.10 -4.70 4.92
C SER A 317 1.34 -4.95 3.62
N MET A 318 1.76 -5.93 2.81
CA MET A 318 1.06 -6.29 1.57
C MET A 318 -0.24 -7.04 1.83
N GLY A 319 -0.33 -7.81 2.91
CA GLY A 319 -1.53 -8.54 3.33
C GLY A 319 -2.57 -7.68 4.07
N ALA A 320 -2.31 -6.39 4.28
CA ALA A 320 -3.25 -5.51 4.97
C ALA A 320 -4.56 -5.31 4.17
N PRO A 321 -5.71 -5.07 4.82
CA PRO A 321 -7.00 -4.91 4.14
C PRO A 321 -7.06 -3.72 3.17
N GLU A 322 -6.28 -2.67 3.42
CA GLU A 322 -6.22 -1.51 2.53
C GLU A 322 -5.43 -1.88 1.26
N PRO A 323 -6.00 -1.70 0.04
CA PRO A 323 -5.32 -2.07 -1.19
C PRO A 323 -4.04 -1.24 -1.39
N THR A 324 -2.89 -1.88 -1.26
CA THR A 324 -1.57 -1.30 -1.57
C THR A 324 -1.42 -1.10 -3.07
N ARG A 325 -0.98 0.07 -3.51
CA ARG A 325 -0.81 0.32 -4.95
C ARG A 325 0.37 -0.46 -5.51
N LEU A 326 0.26 -0.91 -6.76
CA LEU A 326 1.34 -1.66 -7.42
C LEU A 326 2.70 -0.91 -7.41
N PRO A 327 2.79 0.41 -7.69
CA PRO A 327 4.07 1.12 -7.55
C PRO A 327 4.63 1.14 -6.12
N ASP A 328 3.74 1.17 -5.12
CA ASP A 328 4.13 1.14 -3.70
C ASP A 328 4.69 -0.24 -3.34
N CYS A 329 4.02 -1.30 -3.79
CA CYS A 329 4.48 -2.69 -3.64
C CYS A 329 5.86 -2.88 -4.28
N LEU A 330 6.05 -2.44 -5.52
CA LEU A 330 7.34 -2.51 -6.21
C LEU A 330 8.45 -1.77 -5.46
N GLY A 331 8.17 -0.56 -4.98
CA GLY A 331 9.13 0.23 -4.20
C GLY A 331 9.53 -0.46 -2.89
N LEU A 332 8.56 -1.02 -2.18
CA LEU A 332 8.79 -1.73 -0.91
C LEU A 332 9.49 -3.08 -1.13
N MET A 333 9.16 -3.80 -2.20
CA MET A 333 9.79 -5.06 -2.58
C MET A 333 11.26 -4.83 -2.94
N ASN A 334 11.55 -3.81 -3.74
CA ASN A 334 12.92 -3.42 -4.10
C ASN A 334 13.77 -3.02 -2.89
N TYR A 335 13.13 -2.49 -1.84
CA TYR A 335 13.81 -2.20 -0.59
C TYR A 335 14.05 -3.48 0.23
N ALA A 336 13.00 -4.27 0.45
CA ALA A 336 13.05 -5.48 1.27
C ALA A 336 13.97 -6.55 0.68
N SER A 337 14.07 -6.66 -0.66
CA SER A 337 14.96 -7.61 -1.33
C SER A 337 16.43 -7.39 -0.99
N LYS A 338 16.85 -6.16 -0.65
CA LYS A 338 18.24 -5.86 -0.25
C LYS A 338 18.62 -6.40 1.14
N PHE A 339 17.64 -6.87 1.90
CA PHE A 339 17.86 -7.50 3.19
C PHE A 339 18.02 -9.01 3.07
N VAL A 340 17.80 -9.59 1.90
CA VAL A 340 17.92 -11.03 1.73
C VAL A 340 19.36 -11.49 1.98
N MET A 341 19.47 -12.53 2.81
CA MET A 341 20.72 -13.18 3.18
C MET A 341 20.44 -14.63 3.61
N PRO A 342 21.45 -15.50 3.61
CA PRO A 342 21.28 -16.90 4.03
C PRO A 342 20.61 -17.00 5.40
N GLY A 343 19.60 -17.87 5.52
CA GLY A 343 18.69 -17.99 6.66
C GLY A 343 17.33 -17.30 6.48
N CYS A 344 17.08 -16.66 5.33
CA CYS A 344 15.80 -16.02 4.99
C CYS A 344 14.99 -16.77 3.91
N GLU A 345 15.42 -17.96 3.51
CA GLU A 345 14.91 -18.69 2.36
C GLU A 345 13.41 -18.99 2.46
N ASP A 346 12.95 -19.30 3.67
CA ASP A 346 11.54 -19.60 4.00
C ASP A 346 10.60 -18.39 3.87
N LEU A 347 11.14 -17.18 3.85
CA LEU A 347 10.35 -15.95 3.78
C LEU A 347 10.16 -15.43 2.35
N VAL A 348 11.05 -15.81 1.41
CA VAL A 348 11.01 -15.33 0.02
C VAL A 348 9.69 -15.70 -0.67
N GLY A 349 9.23 -16.95 -0.49
CA GLY A 349 7.96 -17.42 -1.05
C GLY A 349 6.77 -16.57 -0.60
N LYS A 350 6.65 -16.35 0.72
CA LYS A 350 5.56 -15.55 1.34
C LYS A 350 5.58 -14.09 0.88
N MET A 351 6.76 -13.50 0.74
CA MET A 351 6.89 -12.15 0.18
C MET A 351 6.39 -12.11 -1.27
N GLY A 352 6.79 -13.09 -2.07
CA GLY A 352 6.35 -13.22 -3.46
C GLY A 352 4.84 -13.34 -3.58
N GLU A 353 4.24 -14.25 -2.80
CA GLU A 353 2.79 -14.44 -2.72
C GLU A 353 2.06 -13.13 -2.38
N ALA A 354 2.47 -12.45 -1.31
CA ALA A 354 1.84 -11.22 -0.88
C ALA A 354 1.95 -10.10 -1.94
N ALA A 355 3.09 -10.02 -2.63
CA ALA A 355 3.29 -9.06 -3.72
C ALA A 355 2.44 -9.40 -4.96
N ILE A 356 2.34 -10.67 -5.34
CA ILE A 356 1.50 -11.14 -6.45
C ILE A 356 0.02 -10.87 -6.15
N GLN A 357 -0.41 -11.01 -4.89
CA GLN A 357 -1.77 -10.70 -4.48
C GLN A 357 -2.11 -9.21 -4.67
N VAL A 358 -1.14 -8.31 -4.54
CA VAL A 358 -1.33 -6.90 -4.92
C VAL A 358 -1.64 -6.78 -6.42
N VAL A 359 -0.97 -7.53 -7.29
CA VAL A 359 -1.27 -7.51 -8.74
C VAL A 359 -2.70 -7.99 -8.99
N TRP A 360 -3.12 -9.08 -8.35
CA TRP A 360 -4.49 -9.60 -8.43
C TRP A 360 -5.54 -8.55 -8.06
N ASN A 361 -5.34 -7.87 -6.93
CA ASN A 361 -6.23 -6.82 -6.44
C ASN A 361 -6.30 -5.61 -7.40
N PHE A 362 -5.27 -5.41 -8.22
CA PHE A 362 -5.21 -4.31 -9.19
C PHE A 362 -5.79 -4.63 -10.56
N ILE A 363 -6.09 -5.88 -10.89
CA ILE A 363 -6.68 -6.26 -12.19
C ILE A 363 -7.93 -5.45 -12.56
N PRO A 364 -8.91 -5.21 -11.66
CA PRO A 364 -10.14 -4.50 -12.04
C PRO A 364 -9.93 -3.03 -12.41
N ALA A 365 -8.86 -2.41 -11.93
CA ALA A 365 -8.62 -0.96 -12.04
C ALA A 365 -7.38 -0.61 -12.88
N GLY A 366 -6.45 -1.55 -13.06
CA GLY A 366 -5.16 -1.33 -13.69
C GLY A 366 -5.19 -1.39 -15.21
N GLN A 367 -4.22 -0.72 -15.84
CA GLN A 367 -3.93 -0.90 -17.26
C GLN A 367 -3.15 -2.21 -17.46
N PRO A 368 -3.56 -3.09 -18.39
CA PRO A 368 -2.95 -4.41 -18.55
C PRO A 368 -1.42 -4.36 -18.74
N ASP A 369 -0.92 -3.41 -19.53
CA ASP A 369 0.51 -3.28 -19.80
C ASP A 369 1.33 -2.87 -18.56
N VAL A 370 0.73 -2.08 -17.67
CA VAL A 370 1.34 -1.66 -16.39
C VAL A 370 1.32 -2.83 -15.40
N LEU A 371 0.23 -3.61 -15.37
CA LEU A 371 0.13 -4.79 -14.53
C LEU A 371 1.14 -5.87 -14.97
N MET A 372 1.28 -6.11 -16.27
CA MET A 372 2.24 -7.06 -16.80
C MET A 372 3.67 -6.64 -16.49
N GLN A 373 4.02 -5.36 -16.72
CA GLN A 373 5.34 -4.84 -16.35
C GLN A 373 5.60 -4.98 -14.85
N GLY A 374 4.62 -4.67 -14.01
CA GLY A 374 4.75 -4.81 -12.57
C GLY A 374 4.93 -6.27 -12.14
N LEU A 375 4.22 -7.20 -12.75
CA LEU A 375 4.39 -8.63 -12.50
C LEU A 375 5.80 -9.10 -12.89
N ALA A 376 6.29 -8.74 -14.08
CA ALA A 376 7.65 -9.07 -14.52
C ALA A 376 8.70 -8.54 -13.54
N LEU A 377 8.58 -7.28 -13.10
CA LEU A 377 9.50 -6.68 -12.13
C LEU A 377 9.45 -7.37 -10.75
N LEU A 378 8.27 -7.81 -10.31
CA LEU A 378 8.13 -8.55 -9.05
C LEU A 378 8.78 -9.93 -9.13
N LEU A 379 8.53 -10.68 -10.22
CA LEU A 379 9.13 -11.99 -10.43
C LEU A 379 10.66 -11.87 -10.52
N LYS A 380 11.16 -10.89 -11.26
CA LYS A 380 12.59 -10.56 -11.34
C LYS A 380 13.21 -10.24 -9.98
N ALA A 381 12.51 -9.48 -9.15
CA ALA A 381 12.98 -9.21 -7.79
C ALA A 381 13.07 -10.50 -6.95
N ILE A 382 12.17 -11.46 -7.15
CA ILE A 382 12.21 -12.78 -6.50
C ILE A 382 13.41 -13.61 -7.01
N THR A 383 13.64 -13.64 -8.33
CA THR A 383 14.81 -14.30 -8.93
C THR A 383 16.11 -13.74 -8.33
N ILE A 384 16.27 -12.41 -8.29
CA ILE A 384 17.44 -11.75 -7.70
C ILE A 384 17.64 -12.15 -6.24
N MET A 385 16.57 -12.24 -5.44
CA MET A 385 16.68 -12.68 -4.04
C MET A 385 17.19 -14.12 -3.94
N PHE A 386 16.77 -15.02 -4.83
CA PHE A 386 17.25 -16.39 -4.84
C PHE A 386 18.71 -16.52 -5.28
N ASP A 387 19.15 -15.68 -6.22
CA ASP A 387 20.57 -15.56 -6.57
C ASP A 387 21.40 -15.07 -5.39
N ASP A 388 20.94 -14.04 -4.67
CA ASP A 388 21.62 -13.48 -3.49
C ASP A 388 21.73 -14.49 -2.33
N LEU A 389 20.82 -15.47 -2.26
CA LEU A 389 20.84 -16.55 -1.26
C LEU A 389 21.84 -17.66 -1.59
N ASN A 390 22.37 -17.73 -2.81
CA ASN A 390 23.29 -18.78 -3.28
C ASN A 390 22.80 -20.20 -2.94
N LEU A 391 21.54 -20.48 -3.27
CA LEU A 391 20.86 -21.71 -2.88
C LEU A 391 21.44 -22.95 -3.55
N SER A 392 21.64 -24.01 -2.76
CA SER A 392 21.94 -25.33 -3.31
C SER A 392 20.71 -25.87 -4.05
N ARG A 393 20.89 -26.20 -5.33
CA ARG A 393 19.85 -26.77 -6.21
C ARG A 393 19.80 -28.31 -6.17
N ILE A 394 20.59 -28.96 -5.31
CA ILE A 394 20.82 -30.42 -5.39
C ILE A 394 19.88 -31.18 -4.46
N ASP A 395 19.73 -30.72 -3.21
CA ASP A 395 18.99 -31.45 -2.19
C ASP A 395 17.64 -30.80 -1.89
N LYS A 396 16.64 -31.62 -1.58
CA LYS A 396 15.35 -31.14 -1.11
C LYS A 396 15.55 -30.35 0.20
N GLN A 397 15.13 -29.09 0.21
CA GLN A 397 15.17 -28.22 1.39
C GLN A 397 13.75 -27.77 1.78
N PRO A 398 13.47 -27.50 3.08
CA PRO A 398 12.16 -27.07 3.53
C PRO A 398 11.63 -25.80 2.85
N TRP A 399 12.52 -24.85 2.51
CA TRP A 399 12.13 -23.62 1.83
C TRP A 399 11.57 -23.89 0.42
N MET A 400 11.96 -24.99 -0.23
CA MET A 400 11.45 -25.34 -1.56
C MET A 400 9.96 -25.71 -1.51
N ASP A 401 9.55 -26.44 -0.48
CA ASP A 401 8.13 -26.76 -0.27
C ASP A 401 7.34 -25.47 -0.01
N SER A 402 7.85 -24.59 0.87
CA SER A 402 7.21 -23.30 1.15
C SER A 402 7.13 -22.40 -0.08
N LEU A 403 8.16 -22.38 -0.94
CA LEU A 403 8.16 -21.63 -2.19
C LEU A 403 7.06 -22.15 -3.13
N LEU A 404 7.00 -23.47 -3.33
CA LEU A 404 6.00 -24.06 -4.22
C LEU A 404 4.58 -23.85 -3.72
N ASP A 405 4.36 -23.96 -2.42
CA ASP A 405 3.06 -23.65 -1.81
C ASP A 405 2.69 -22.19 -2.09
N SER A 406 3.62 -21.25 -1.88
CA SER A 406 3.41 -19.82 -2.16
C SER A 406 3.10 -19.57 -3.64
N VAL A 407 3.80 -20.24 -4.56
CA VAL A 407 3.56 -20.14 -6.01
C VAL A 407 2.18 -20.68 -6.41
N PHE A 408 1.75 -21.78 -5.79
CA PHE A 408 0.45 -22.38 -6.07
C PHE A 408 -0.69 -21.53 -5.51
N GLU A 409 -0.58 -21.05 -4.28
CA GLU A 409 -1.57 -20.17 -3.66
C GLU A 409 -1.67 -18.82 -4.37
N ALA A 410 -0.56 -18.27 -4.87
CA ALA A 410 -0.55 -17.03 -5.65
C ALA A 410 -1.15 -17.19 -7.07
N ASP A 411 -1.35 -18.43 -7.54
CA ASP A 411 -1.87 -18.79 -8.87
C ASP A 411 -1.30 -17.96 -10.04
N ILE A 412 0.04 -17.89 -10.09
CA ILE A 412 0.79 -17.06 -11.05
C ILE A 412 0.41 -17.39 -12.50
N MET A 413 0.15 -18.67 -12.80
CA MET A 413 -0.28 -19.09 -14.14
C MET A 413 -1.63 -18.46 -14.51
N SER A 414 -2.65 -18.56 -13.65
CA SER A 414 -3.94 -17.93 -13.93
C SER A 414 -3.82 -16.41 -14.03
N LEU A 415 -2.91 -15.78 -13.27
CA LEU A 415 -2.62 -14.36 -13.38
C LEU A 415 -2.05 -14.00 -14.76
N LEU A 416 -1.02 -14.71 -15.23
CA LEU A 416 -0.42 -14.52 -16.55
C LEU A 416 -1.46 -14.66 -17.66
N LEU A 417 -2.28 -15.72 -17.60
CA LEU A 417 -3.36 -15.96 -18.56
C LEU A 417 -4.39 -14.82 -18.55
N ARG A 418 -4.78 -14.34 -17.36
CA ARG A 418 -5.75 -13.26 -17.23
C ARG A 418 -5.20 -11.94 -17.78
N LEU A 419 -3.94 -11.63 -17.53
CA LEU A 419 -3.31 -10.44 -18.08
C LEU A 419 -3.17 -10.54 -19.61
N ALA A 420 -2.78 -11.70 -20.14
CA ALA A 420 -2.70 -11.93 -21.59
C ALA A 420 -4.06 -11.75 -22.30
N LEU A 421 -5.16 -12.17 -21.66
CA LEU A 421 -6.51 -11.94 -22.19
C LEU A 421 -6.92 -10.46 -22.17
N LEU A 422 -6.40 -9.68 -21.22
CA LEU A 422 -6.71 -8.26 -21.07
C LEU A 422 -5.89 -7.36 -21.99
N ILE A 423 -4.68 -7.77 -22.38
CA ILE A 423 -3.84 -7.00 -23.30
C ILE A 423 -4.54 -6.85 -24.67
N PRO A 424 -4.73 -5.62 -25.18
CA PRO A 424 -5.21 -5.40 -26.54
C PRO A 424 -4.19 -5.92 -27.55
N THR A 425 -4.64 -6.65 -28.57
CA THR A 425 -3.80 -7.16 -29.67
C THR A 425 -3.16 -6.05 -30.53
N LEU A 426 -3.41 -4.78 -30.22
CA LEU A 426 -3.06 -3.60 -31.02
C LEU A 426 -2.13 -2.61 -30.28
N CYS A 427 -1.69 -2.88 -29.05
CA CYS A 427 -0.70 -2.02 -28.39
C CYS A 427 0.67 -2.19 -29.09
N SER A 428 1.09 -1.17 -29.84
CA SER A 428 2.18 -1.19 -30.82
C SER A 428 3.61 -1.11 -30.24
N GLU A 429 3.79 -1.22 -28.93
CA GLU A 429 5.11 -1.23 -28.28
C GLU A 429 5.30 -2.56 -27.53
N ASN A 430 5.61 -3.60 -28.31
CA ASN A 430 6.09 -4.94 -27.92
C ASN A 430 5.56 -5.53 -26.59
N PRO A 431 4.24 -5.70 -26.41
CA PRO A 431 3.67 -6.36 -25.22
C PRO A 431 4.08 -7.83 -25.10
N GLU A 432 4.39 -8.48 -26.23
CA GLU A 432 4.92 -9.84 -26.28
C GLU A 432 6.23 -9.94 -25.49
N CYS A 433 7.13 -8.96 -25.63
CA CYS A 433 8.39 -8.93 -24.88
C CYS A 433 8.20 -8.89 -23.35
N ARG A 434 7.18 -8.19 -22.84
CA ARG A 434 6.93 -8.11 -21.38
C ARG A 434 6.29 -9.37 -20.83
N LEU A 435 5.41 -9.98 -21.62
CA LEU A 435 4.81 -11.27 -21.27
C LEU A 435 5.89 -12.35 -21.26
N ASP A 436 6.76 -12.40 -22.27
CA ASP A 436 7.89 -13.32 -22.33
C ASP A 436 8.85 -13.09 -21.15
N GLU A 437 9.13 -11.84 -20.77
CA GLU A 437 9.92 -11.52 -19.57
C GLU A 437 9.25 -12.10 -18.31
N ALA A 438 7.94 -11.90 -18.11
CA ALA A 438 7.24 -12.45 -16.94
C ALA A 438 7.21 -13.99 -16.94
N ILE A 439 7.05 -14.63 -18.10
CA ILE A 439 7.11 -16.09 -18.24
C ILE A 439 8.52 -16.59 -17.90
N GLN A 440 9.55 -15.93 -18.43
CA GLN A 440 10.94 -16.31 -18.23
C GLN A 440 11.31 -16.23 -16.75
N GLU A 441 11.01 -15.12 -16.08
CA GLU A 441 11.26 -14.95 -14.65
C GLU A 441 10.48 -15.96 -13.81
N PHE A 442 9.23 -16.27 -14.19
CA PHE A 442 8.46 -17.31 -13.52
C PHE A 442 9.09 -18.70 -13.66
N VAL A 443 9.58 -19.05 -14.85
CA VAL A 443 10.30 -20.30 -15.09
C VAL A 443 11.58 -20.34 -14.27
N GLU A 444 12.36 -19.26 -14.27
CA GLU A 444 13.62 -19.17 -13.52
C GLU A 444 13.40 -19.40 -12.01
N ILE A 445 12.36 -18.84 -11.42
CA ILE A 445 11.96 -19.12 -10.02
C ILE A 445 11.73 -20.62 -9.79
N LEU A 446 11.06 -21.30 -10.72
CA LEU A 446 10.80 -22.73 -10.62
C LEU A 446 12.07 -23.59 -10.81
N GLU A 447 13.07 -23.09 -11.52
CA GLU A 447 14.34 -23.80 -11.75
C GLU A 447 15.24 -23.87 -10.50
N TYR A 448 14.97 -23.08 -9.45
CA TYR A 448 15.62 -23.26 -8.16
C TYR A 448 15.19 -24.55 -7.45
N VAL A 449 14.09 -25.18 -7.88
CA VAL A 449 13.60 -26.43 -7.32
C VAL A 449 14.01 -27.62 -8.19
N PRO A 450 14.57 -28.71 -7.62
CA PRO A 450 14.90 -29.90 -8.39
C PRO A 450 13.69 -30.43 -9.20
N ARG A 451 13.88 -30.67 -10.50
CA ARG A 451 12.79 -31.05 -11.43
C ARG A 451 11.94 -32.23 -10.95
N ASN A 452 12.55 -33.24 -10.33
CA ASN A 452 11.81 -34.40 -9.80
C ASN A 452 10.88 -34.01 -8.65
N HIS A 453 11.35 -33.14 -7.76
CA HIS A 453 10.57 -32.63 -6.63
C HIS A 453 9.44 -31.74 -7.12
N LEU A 454 9.77 -30.82 -8.04
CA LEU A 454 8.81 -29.93 -8.68
C LEU A 454 7.68 -30.72 -9.36
N ARG A 455 8.03 -31.75 -10.13
CA ARG A 455 7.06 -32.64 -10.80
C ARG A 455 6.15 -33.37 -9.80
N ALA A 456 6.70 -33.91 -8.71
CA ALA A 456 5.90 -34.57 -7.68
C ALA A 456 4.90 -33.59 -7.07
N ARG A 457 5.36 -32.39 -6.67
CA ARG A 457 4.51 -31.33 -6.09
C ARG A 457 3.41 -30.87 -7.05
N PHE A 458 3.73 -30.70 -8.33
CA PHE A 458 2.74 -30.35 -9.37
C PHE A 458 1.65 -31.40 -9.59
N LEU A 459 1.98 -32.68 -9.38
CA LEU A 459 1.00 -33.78 -9.44
C LEU A 459 0.14 -33.80 -8.17
N ASP A 460 0.77 -33.63 -7.00
CA ASP A 460 0.12 -33.67 -5.70
C ASP A 460 -0.83 -32.48 -5.48
N SER A 461 -0.45 -31.28 -5.94
CA SER A 461 -1.27 -30.07 -5.82
C SER A 461 -2.46 -30.04 -6.77
N GLY A 462 -2.49 -30.89 -7.79
CA GLY A 462 -3.48 -30.85 -8.87
C GLY A 462 -3.28 -29.73 -9.88
N THR A 463 -2.25 -28.89 -9.74
CA THR A 463 -1.97 -27.74 -10.62
C THR A 463 -1.83 -28.15 -12.10
N LEU A 464 -1.20 -29.30 -12.39
CA LEU A 464 -1.11 -29.80 -13.78
C LEU A 464 -2.46 -30.13 -14.40
N ARG A 465 -3.42 -30.61 -13.59
CA ARG A 465 -4.77 -30.88 -14.08
C ARG A 465 -5.47 -29.57 -14.46
N LEU A 466 -5.29 -28.53 -13.64
CA LEU A 466 -5.81 -27.19 -13.93
C LEU A 466 -5.20 -26.61 -15.20
N TRP A 467 -3.87 -26.66 -15.34
CA TRP A 467 -3.18 -26.15 -16.54
C TRP A 467 -3.58 -26.91 -17.80
N ARG A 468 -3.81 -28.23 -17.70
CA ARG A 468 -4.38 -29.02 -18.80
C ARG A 468 -5.79 -28.54 -19.18
N LYS A 469 -6.66 -28.24 -18.20
CA LYS A 469 -8.00 -27.69 -18.46
C LYS A 469 -7.89 -26.38 -19.25
N TYR A 470 -6.98 -25.49 -18.86
CA TYR A 470 -6.70 -24.25 -19.60
C TYR A 470 -6.21 -24.53 -21.01
N LEU A 471 -5.24 -25.43 -21.18
CA LEU A 471 -4.70 -25.78 -22.51
C LEU A 471 -5.77 -26.37 -23.43
N LEU A 472 -6.64 -27.23 -22.91
CA LEU A 472 -7.76 -27.77 -23.69
C LEU A 472 -8.75 -26.67 -24.07
N TYR A 473 -9.07 -25.76 -23.15
CA TYR A 473 -9.98 -24.65 -23.41
C TYR A 473 -9.44 -23.70 -24.48
N PHE A 474 -8.20 -23.21 -24.32
CA PHE A 474 -7.58 -22.27 -25.24
C PHE A 474 -7.08 -22.92 -26.55
N GLY A 475 -6.68 -24.19 -26.52
CA GLY A 475 -6.27 -24.93 -27.71
C GLY A 475 -7.44 -25.36 -28.59
N SER A 476 -8.58 -25.73 -27.97
CA SER A 476 -9.75 -26.20 -28.72
C SER A 476 -10.54 -25.06 -29.37
N SER A 477 -10.36 -23.80 -28.96
CA SER A 477 -11.05 -22.69 -29.63
C SER A 477 -10.66 -22.54 -31.10
N ASN A 478 -9.45 -22.95 -31.48
CA ASN A 478 -9.04 -22.99 -32.88
C ASN A 478 -9.79 -24.08 -33.67
N LEU A 479 -10.20 -25.17 -33.01
CA LEU A 479 -11.03 -26.22 -33.62
C LEU A 479 -12.49 -25.80 -33.76
N LEU A 480 -13.00 -24.99 -32.82
CA LEU A 480 -14.40 -24.55 -32.81
C LEU A 480 -14.67 -23.40 -33.79
N SER A 481 -13.67 -22.59 -34.14
CA SER A 481 -13.81 -21.50 -35.11
C SER A 481 -12.56 -21.34 -35.99
N PRO A 482 -12.28 -22.33 -36.87
CA PRO A 482 -11.05 -22.36 -37.67
C PRO A 482 -10.91 -21.18 -38.64
N SER A 483 -12.01 -20.49 -38.98
CA SER A 483 -12.01 -19.34 -39.89
C SER A 483 -11.52 -18.03 -39.27
N LYS A 484 -11.41 -17.93 -37.94
CA LYS A 484 -10.94 -16.74 -37.22
C LYS A 484 -10.22 -17.18 -35.94
N PRO A 485 -8.93 -17.56 -36.03
CA PRO A 485 -8.16 -17.89 -34.84
C PRO A 485 -8.19 -16.73 -33.87
N ASN A 486 -8.55 -17.00 -32.62
CA ASN A 486 -8.56 -15.98 -31.59
C ASN A 486 -7.13 -15.83 -31.08
N ALA A 487 -6.41 -14.81 -31.59
CA ALA A 487 -5.01 -14.53 -31.24
C ALA A 487 -4.78 -14.51 -29.71
N LYS A 488 -5.77 -14.10 -28.91
CA LYS A 488 -5.67 -14.12 -27.44
C LYS A 488 -5.63 -15.53 -26.86
N HIS A 489 -6.40 -16.45 -27.43
CA HIS A 489 -6.41 -17.86 -27.00
C HIS A 489 -5.14 -18.58 -27.47
N GLU A 490 -4.61 -18.21 -28.63
CA GLU A 490 -3.30 -18.69 -29.08
C GLU A 490 -2.20 -18.22 -28.12
N GLY A 491 -2.17 -16.94 -27.75
CA GLY A 491 -1.26 -16.42 -26.73
C GLY A 491 -1.39 -17.13 -25.37
N CYS A 492 -2.61 -17.40 -24.91
CA CYS A 492 -2.82 -18.18 -23.69
C CYS A 492 -2.32 -19.63 -23.79
N SER A 493 -2.54 -20.27 -24.94
CA SER A 493 -2.02 -21.61 -25.21
C SER A 493 -0.49 -21.62 -25.20
N TYR A 494 0.11 -20.62 -25.85
CA TYR A 494 1.56 -20.40 -25.88
C TYR A 494 2.14 -20.29 -24.46
N ILE A 495 1.57 -19.43 -23.59
CA ILE A 495 2.02 -19.28 -22.19
C ILE A 495 2.09 -20.65 -21.49
N ILE A 496 0.99 -21.41 -21.56
CA ILE A 496 0.90 -22.71 -20.86
C ILE A 496 1.94 -23.68 -21.44
N THR A 497 2.03 -23.78 -22.77
CA THR A 497 2.99 -24.68 -23.41
C THR A 497 4.43 -24.29 -23.13
N SER A 498 4.74 -23.00 -23.12
CA SER A 498 6.09 -22.47 -22.87
C SER A 498 6.53 -22.78 -21.45
N VAL A 499 5.71 -22.46 -20.44
CA VAL A 499 6.01 -22.79 -19.05
C VAL A 499 6.13 -24.31 -18.87
N CYS A 500 5.18 -25.10 -19.40
CA CYS A 500 5.22 -26.56 -19.26
C CYS A 500 6.46 -27.17 -19.91
N GLN A 501 6.82 -26.71 -21.10
CA GLN A 501 7.98 -27.19 -21.84
C GLN A 501 9.28 -26.88 -21.12
N GLN A 502 9.43 -25.68 -20.57
CA GLN A 502 10.65 -25.29 -19.86
C GLN A 502 10.75 -26.01 -18.51
N VAL A 503 9.65 -26.09 -17.77
CA VAL A 503 9.63 -26.64 -16.40
C VAL A 503 9.67 -28.18 -16.37
N LEU A 504 8.90 -28.84 -17.24
CA LEU A 504 8.77 -30.31 -17.26
C LEU A 504 9.58 -30.97 -18.38
N ALA A 505 10.35 -30.18 -19.14
CA ALA A 505 11.15 -30.61 -20.29
C ALA A 505 10.33 -31.39 -21.33
N SER A 506 10.97 -32.22 -22.16
CA SER A 506 10.31 -33.00 -23.22
C SER A 506 9.21 -33.97 -22.73
N GLN A 507 9.15 -34.26 -21.43
CA GLN A 507 8.15 -35.16 -20.86
C GLN A 507 6.81 -34.47 -20.55
N TRP A 508 6.71 -33.14 -20.69
CA TRP A 508 5.53 -32.36 -20.32
C TRP A 508 4.25 -32.88 -20.98
N ALA A 509 4.31 -33.22 -22.27
CA ALA A 509 3.16 -33.74 -23.01
C ALA A 509 2.70 -35.10 -22.45
N GLY A 510 3.64 -35.94 -22.03
CA GLY A 510 3.37 -37.20 -21.34
C GLY A 510 2.74 -36.97 -19.97
N GLN A 511 3.26 -36.03 -19.18
CA GLN A 511 2.68 -35.68 -17.87
C GLN A 511 1.28 -35.09 -17.98
N MET A 512 1.08 -34.20 -18.94
CA MET A 512 -0.24 -33.67 -19.25
C MET A 512 -1.19 -34.80 -19.63
N LYS A 513 -0.76 -35.77 -20.47
CA LYS A 513 -1.57 -36.96 -20.80
C LYS A 513 -1.89 -37.82 -19.57
N LEU A 514 -0.97 -37.98 -18.63
CA LEU A 514 -1.22 -38.70 -17.38
C LEU A 514 -2.18 -37.96 -16.45
N ALA A 515 -2.17 -36.62 -16.49
CA ALA A 515 -3.14 -35.77 -15.81
C ALA A 515 -4.51 -35.72 -16.54
N GLN A 516 -4.86 -36.75 -17.31
CA GLN A 516 -6.14 -36.84 -18.01
C GLN A 516 -7.30 -36.77 -17.01
N PRO A 517 -8.26 -35.87 -17.20
CA PRO A 517 -9.46 -35.88 -16.38
C PRO A 517 -10.26 -37.16 -16.64
N ILE A 518 -10.88 -37.67 -15.58
CA ILE A 518 -11.50 -39.01 -15.55
C ILE A 518 -12.83 -39.03 -16.31
N GLY A 519 -13.37 -37.87 -16.73
CA GLY A 519 -14.59 -37.82 -17.51
C GLY A 519 -15.02 -36.43 -17.98
N VAL A 520 -16.20 -36.43 -18.59
CA VAL A 520 -16.96 -35.24 -18.97
C VAL A 520 -17.75 -34.77 -17.76
N CYS A 521 -17.69 -33.48 -17.45
CA CYS A 521 -18.49 -32.89 -16.39
C CYS A 521 -19.97 -33.12 -16.67
N GLY A 522 -20.63 -33.87 -15.80
CA GLY A 522 -22.04 -34.20 -15.90
C GLY A 522 -22.96 -33.03 -15.60
N ASN A 523 -22.45 -31.89 -15.11
CA ASN A 523 -23.23 -30.66 -15.08
C ASN A 523 -23.38 -30.12 -16.52
N PRO A 524 -24.59 -30.14 -17.11
CA PRO A 524 -24.83 -29.73 -18.49
C PRO A 524 -24.62 -28.23 -18.71
N ARG A 525 -24.52 -27.44 -17.63
CA ARG A 525 -24.24 -26.00 -17.64
C ARG A 525 -22.76 -25.69 -17.38
N CYS A 526 -21.90 -26.71 -17.29
CA CYS A 526 -20.47 -26.50 -17.12
C CYS A 526 -19.89 -25.86 -18.38
N PRO A 527 -19.23 -24.68 -18.29
CA PRO A 527 -18.60 -24.05 -19.46
C PRO A 527 -17.40 -24.84 -19.98
N ILE A 528 -16.84 -25.75 -19.18
CA ILE A 528 -15.73 -26.63 -19.54
C ILE A 528 -16.19 -28.08 -19.33
N LEU A 529 -16.90 -28.63 -20.32
CA LEU A 529 -17.44 -30.00 -20.26
C LEU A 529 -16.38 -31.08 -20.06
N VAL A 530 -15.11 -30.79 -20.34
CA VAL A 530 -13.99 -31.71 -20.12
C VAL A 530 -13.25 -31.35 -18.84
N GLY A 531 -12.85 -32.33 -18.03
CA GLY A 531 -12.15 -32.01 -16.79
C GLY A 531 -12.78 -32.51 -15.50
N ALA A 532 -13.68 -33.49 -15.55
CA ALA A 532 -14.37 -33.92 -14.34
C ALA A 532 -13.40 -34.60 -13.35
N GLU A 533 -13.40 -34.09 -12.12
CA GLU A 533 -12.50 -34.48 -11.03
C GLU A 533 -13.26 -35.02 -9.81
N LEU A 534 -14.51 -34.61 -9.61
CA LEU A 534 -15.32 -35.05 -8.49
C LEU A 534 -16.34 -36.09 -8.93
N SER A 535 -16.21 -37.32 -8.47
CA SER A 535 -17.22 -38.35 -8.69
C SER A 535 -18.28 -38.29 -7.59
N CYS A 536 -19.54 -38.03 -7.95
CA CYS A 536 -20.64 -38.23 -7.01
C CYS A 536 -20.90 -39.73 -6.85
N SER A 537 -20.55 -40.27 -5.67
CA SER A 537 -20.70 -41.69 -5.35
C SER A 537 -22.13 -42.21 -5.51
N LYS A 538 -23.13 -41.34 -5.36
CA LYS A 538 -24.55 -41.71 -5.48
C LYS A 538 -25.05 -41.84 -6.92
N GLN A 539 -24.45 -41.13 -7.87
CA GLN A 539 -24.99 -40.98 -9.23
C GLN A 539 -24.01 -41.41 -10.33
N GLY A 540 -22.77 -41.75 -9.99
CA GLY A 540 -21.70 -42.04 -10.96
C GLY A 540 -21.34 -40.85 -11.86
N THR A 541 -21.95 -39.68 -11.61
CA THR A 541 -21.77 -38.45 -12.37
C THR A 541 -20.51 -37.77 -11.88
N THR A 542 -19.66 -37.34 -12.82
CA THR A 542 -18.39 -36.68 -12.50
C THR A 542 -18.53 -35.17 -12.72
N TYR A 543 -17.92 -34.33 -11.88
CA TYR A 543 -18.02 -32.88 -11.95
C TYR A 543 -16.67 -32.21 -12.03
N CYS A 544 -16.62 -31.10 -12.75
CA CYS A 544 -15.40 -30.32 -13.01
C CYS A 544 -14.74 -29.79 -11.72
N ASP A 545 -15.57 -29.44 -10.74
CA ASP A 545 -15.24 -28.89 -9.43
C ASP A 545 -16.47 -29.00 -8.48
N ALA A 546 -16.31 -28.60 -7.22
CA ALA A 546 -17.37 -28.68 -6.20
C ALA A 546 -18.57 -27.78 -6.52
N ARG A 547 -18.36 -26.72 -7.31
CA ARG A 547 -19.40 -25.80 -7.74
C ARG A 547 -20.26 -26.42 -8.85
N CYS A 548 -19.64 -27.08 -9.83
CA CYS A 548 -20.28 -27.90 -10.84
C CYS A 548 -21.19 -28.94 -10.18
N GLN A 549 -20.70 -29.60 -9.12
CA GLN A 549 -21.45 -30.56 -8.31
C GLN A 549 -22.63 -29.90 -7.57
N GLY A 550 -22.39 -28.80 -6.87
CA GLY A 550 -23.44 -28.07 -6.14
C GLY A 550 -24.54 -27.53 -7.05
N PHE A 551 -24.19 -27.07 -8.26
CA PHE A 551 -25.17 -26.62 -9.25
C PHE A 551 -26.03 -27.76 -9.79
N ASP A 552 -25.43 -28.92 -10.07
CA ASP A 552 -26.20 -30.07 -10.52
C ASP A 552 -27.11 -30.61 -9.40
N GLN A 553 -26.69 -30.52 -8.14
CA GLN A 553 -27.56 -30.84 -7.00
C GLN A 553 -28.72 -29.84 -6.82
N MET A 554 -28.50 -28.56 -7.12
CA MET A 554 -29.49 -27.50 -6.94
C MET A 554 -30.51 -27.43 -8.10
N TYR A 555 -30.08 -27.77 -9.32
CA TYR A 555 -30.88 -27.63 -10.54
C TYR A 555 -31.13 -28.95 -11.28
N GLY A 556 -30.45 -30.02 -10.91
CA GLY A 556 -30.73 -31.37 -11.39
C GLY A 556 -32.12 -31.75 -10.94
N SER A 557 -33.01 -31.99 -11.90
CA SER A 557 -34.36 -32.47 -11.59
C SER A 557 -34.25 -33.73 -10.73
N PRO A 558 -35.06 -33.88 -9.66
CA PRO A 558 -35.16 -35.16 -8.98
C PRO A 558 -35.60 -36.18 -10.03
N MET A 559 -34.69 -37.07 -10.43
CA MET A 559 -35.07 -38.21 -11.26
C MET A 559 -36.13 -38.96 -10.46
N SER A 560 -37.34 -39.03 -11.01
CA SER A 560 -38.41 -39.83 -10.44
C SER A 560 -37.89 -41.27 -10.29
N PRO A 561 -37.98 -41.87 -9.09
CA PRO A 561 -37.55 -43.24 -8.88
C PRO A 561 -38.60 -44.16 -9.51
N GLY A 562 -38.43 -44.52 -10.78
CA GLY A 562 -39.34 -45.49 -11.40
C GLY A 562 -39.39 -45.52 -12.91
N VAL A 563 -38.25 -45.61 -13.61
CA VAL A 563 -38.22 -46.19 -14.96
C VAL A 563 -36.91 -46.95 -15.17
N THR A 564 -36.88 -48.20 -14.74
CA THR A 564 -36.07 -49.22 -15.41
C THR A 564 -36.82 -49.63 -16.68
N GLU A 565 -36.32 -49.30 -17.86
CA GLU A 565 -36.49 -50.16 -19.06
C GLU A 565 -35.66 -49.71 -20.27
N THR A 566 -34.80 -50.65 -20.70
CA THR A 566 -34.43 -51.04 -22.07
C THR A 566 -33.87 -50.03 -23.08
N LEU A 567 -32.65 -50.38 -23.52
CA LEU A 567 -32.00 -49.92 -24.75
C LEU A 567 -32.93 -49.92 -25.97
N GLY A 568 -32.92 -48.81 -26.70
CA GLY A 568 -33.45 -48.70 -28.05
C GLY A 568 -32.80 -47.52 -28.78
N SER A 569 -31.77 -47.83 -29.58
CA SER A 569 -31.13 -46.92 -30.53
C SER A 569 -32.17 -46.30 -31.46
N THR A 570 -32.28 -44.96 -31.48
CA THR A 570 -32.40 -44.17 -32.72
C THR A 570 -32.08 -42.70 -32.47
N ASN A 571 -31.28 -42.14 -33.37
CA ASN A 571 -30.91 -40.73 -33.48
C ASN A 571 -32.14 -39.79 -33.41
N ALA A 572 -32.18 -38.93 -32.40
CA ALA A 572 -33.00 -37.73 -32.41
C ALA A 572 -32.09 -36.52 -32.12
N GLN A 573 -31.69 -35.81 -33.18
CA GLN A 573 -31.10 -34.48 -33.07
C GLN A 573 -32.15 -33.52 -32.51
N VAL A 574 -32.06 -33.21 -31.22
CA VAL A 574 -32.74 -32.07 -30.62
C VAL A 574 -32.05 -30.80 -31.12
N LYS A 575 -32.64 -30.13 -32.12
CA LYS A 575 -32.24 -28.77 -32.52
C LYS A 575 -32.63 -27.80 -31.41
N ALA A 576 -31.68 -27.43 -30.56
CA ALA A 576 -31.80 -26.26 -29.71
C ALA A 576 -31.71 -24.97 -30.56
N PRO A 577 -32.40 -23.87 -30.18
CA PRO A 577 -32.40 -22.63 -30.96
C PRO A 577 -31.01 -21.99 -31.01
N LYS A 578 -30.53 -21.66 -32.22
CA LYS A 578 -29.23 -21.00 -32.49
C LYS A 578 -29.09 -19.56 -31.94
N ALA A 579 -30.04 -19.04 -31.17
CA ALA A 579 -30.15 -17.61 -30.87
C ALA A 579 -30.05 -17.23 -29.38
N LEU A 580 -29.72 -18.17 -28.49
CA LEU A 580 -29.29 -17.85 -27.12
C LEU A 580 -28.02 -18.65 -26.83
N PHE A 581 -27.12 -18.09 -26.02
CA PHE A 581 -25.78 -18.59 -25.68
C PHE A 581 -24.66 -18.11 -26.62
N ASP A 582 -24.11 -16.95 -26.26
CA ASP A 582 -22.68 -16.70 -26.42
C ASP A 582 -21.97 -17.34 -25.20
N PRO A 583 -21.25 -18.46 -25.37
CA PRO A 583 -20.56 -19.16 -24.29
C PRO A 583 -19.50 -18.28 -23.61
N LEU A 584 -18.99 -17.26 -24.32
CA LEU A 584 -18.03 -16.29 -23.81
C LEU A 584 -18.65 -15.43 -22.71
N ILE A 585 -19.86 -14.91 -22.96
CA ILE A 585 -20.61 -14.11 -21.98
C ILE A 585 -20.98 -14.94 -20.75
N TYR A 586 -21.27 -16.23 -20.92
CA TYR A 586 -21.61 -17.12 -19.82
C TYR A 586 -20.38 -17.56 -19.00
N ALA A 587 -19.25 -17.90 -19.63
CA ALA A 587 -18.00 -18.23 -18.94
C ALA A 587 -17.44 -17.02 -18.16
N ILE A 588 -17.47 -15.83 -18.77
CA ILE A 588 -17.07 -14.57 -18.12
C ILE A 588 -17.99 -14.26 -16.93
N LYS A 589 -19.32 -14.39 -17.08
CA LYS A 589 -20.30 -14.11 -16.00
C LYS A 589 -20.28 -15.12 -14.87
N THR A 590 -19.91 -16.37 -15.15
CA THR A 590 -20.04 -17.47 -14.18
C THR A 590 -18.72 -17.72 -13.47
N ILE A 591 -17.57 -17.62 -14.14
CA ILE A 591 -16.26 -17.88 -13.51
C ILE A 591 -15.67 -16.59 -12.89
N TRP A 592 -16.03 -15.39 -13.37
CA TRP A 592 -15.43 -14.13 -12.90
C TRP A 592 -16.41 -12.94 -12.83
N PRO A 593 -17.10 -12.72 -11.67
CA PRO A 593 -18.23 -11.80 -11.56
C PRO A 593 -17.93 -10.30 -11.79
N ASP A 594 -16.67 -9.85 -11.66
CA ASP A 594 -16.31 -8.41 -11.71
C ASP A 594 -16.21 -7.81 -13.13
N ALA A 595 -16.27 -8.64 -14.19
CA ALA A 595 -16.13 -8.20 -15.59
C ALA A 595 -17.30 -7.32 -16.10
N ARG A 596 -18.41 -7.21 -15.34
CA ARG A 596 -19.62 -6.46 -15.70
C ARG A 596 -19.37 -4.94 -15.87
N ILE A 597 -18.38 -4.41 -15.17
CA ILE A 597 -18.09 -2.96 -15.11
C ILE A 597 -17.17 -2.52 -16.26
N ALA A 598 -16.19 -3.36 -16.64
CA ALA A 598 -15.24 -3.07 -17.71
C ALA A 598 -15.86 -3.17 -19.11
N GLN A 599 -16.73 -4.17 -19.34
CA GLN A 599 -17.35 -4.40 -20.65
C GLN A 599 -18.36 -3.30 -21.03
N ARG A 600 -19.04 -2.70 -20.05
CA ARG A 600 -19.94 -1.55 -20.28
C ARG A 600 -19.17 -0.27 -20.63
N LYS A 601 -17.92 -0.12 -20.16
CA LYS A 601 -17.05 1.01 -20.52
C LYS A 601 -16.53 0.92 -21.95
N ALA A 602 -16.12 -0.27 -22.40
CA ALA A 602 -15.60 -0.45 -23.76
C ALA A 602 -16.68 -0.22 -24.84
N LYS A 603 -17.91 -0.68 -24.59
CA LYS A 603 -19.02 -0.57 -25.57
C LYS A 603 -19.57 0.86 -25.72
N ALA A 604 -19.35 1.72 -24.73
CA ALA A 604 -19.74 3.14 -24.79
C ALA A 604 -18.76 3.99 -25.62
N ILE A 605 -17.52 3.52 -25.83
CA ILE A 605 -16.47 4.23 -26.58
C ILE A 605 -16.57 3.95 -28.09
N GLU A 606 -17.05 2.77 -28.50
CA GLU A 606 -17.19 2.41 -29.93
C GLU A 606 -18.39 3.06 -30.64
N LEU A 607 -19.40 3.55 -29.90
CA LEU A 607 -20.64 4.06 -30.50
C LEU A 607 -20.56 5.53 -30.98
N ASN A 608 -19.39 6.19 -30.92
CA ASN A 608 -19.29 7.59 -31.32
C ASN A 608 -17.92 7.99 -31.93
N PRO A 609 -17.61 7.60 -33.19
CA PRO A 609 -16.43 8.10 -33.87
C PRO A 609 -16.76 9.43 -34.58
N ARG A 610 -16.13 10.53 -34.16
CA ARG A 610 -16.02 11.76 -34.99
C ARG A 610 -14.73 11.71 -35.81
N PRO A 611 -14.75 12.10 -37.09
CA PRO A 611 -13.55 12.12 -37.91
C PRO A 611 -12.71 13.36 -37.61
N ILE A 612 -11.39 13.20 -37.57
CA ILE A 612 -10.42 14.30 -37.60
C ILE A 612 -9.55 14.10 -38.83
N ASP A 613 -9.59 15.06 -39.74
CA ASP A 613 -8.73 15.15 -40.92
C ASP A 613 -7.27 15.34 -40.53
N SER A 614 -6.40 14.55 -41.17
CA SER A 614 -4.95 14.61 -41.06
C SER A 614 -4.34 15.23 -42.31
N SER A 615 -3.57 16.29 -42.15
CA SER A 615 -2.47 16.60 -43.07
C SER A 615 -1.43 17.46 -42.36
N HIS A 616 -0.23 16.91 -42.15
CA HIS A 616 1.03 17.59 -42.45
C HIS A 616 2.18 16.60 -42.30
N THR A 617 2.79 16.30 -43.44
CA THR A 617 4.08 15.64 -43.62
C THR A 617 5.23 16.58 -43.26
N PHE A 618 6.29 16.04 -42.67
CA PHE A 618 7.62 16.65 -42.71
C PHE A 618 8.63 15.55 -43.00
N ASP A 619 9.40 15.77 -44.05
CA ASP A 619 10.46 14.93 -44.58
C ASP A 619 11.66 14.86 -43.63
N ASP A 620 12.29 13.68 -43.63
CA ASP A 620 13.48 13.31 -42.88
C ASP A 620 14.60 13.11 -43.92
N ASP A 621 15.71 13.82 -43.78
CA ASP A 621 16.88 13.66 -44.65
C ASP A 621 18.19 13.79 -43.86
N SER A 622 19.05 12.81 -44.12
CA SER A 622 20.51 12.82 -44.06
C SER A 622 21.24 12.30 -42.80
N GLU A 623 21.54 11.01 -42.91
CA GLU A 623 22.84 10.33 -42.74
C GLU A 623 24.13 11.14 -42.44
N ARG A 624 24.95 10.46 -41.61
CA ARG A 624 26.41 10.16 -41.72
C ARG A 624 27.49 11.05 -41.06
N ALA A 625 28.08 10.42 -40.04
CA ALA A 625 29.47 9.93 -39.94
C ALA A 625 30.66 10.85 -39.57
N GLU A 626 31.45 10.31 -38.63
CA GLU A 626 32.92 10.35 -38.49
C GLU A 626 33.57 11.72 -38.25
N SER A 627 34.69 11.91 -37.55
CA SER A 627 35.62 11.09 -36.77
C SER A 627 36.62 12.09 -36.12
N GLU A 628 37.31 11.64 -35.07
CA GLU A 628 38.67 12.04 -34.63
C GLU A 628 39.10 13.53 -34.51
N GLY A 629 39.75 13.84 -33.36
CA GLY A 629 40.91 14.75 -33.38
C GLY A 629 41.08 15.76 -32.23
N LYS A 630 41.90 15.38 -31.25
CA LYS A 630 43.00 16.13 -30.60
C LYS A 630 42.79 17.56 -30.04
N GLU A 631 43.01 17.62 -28.73
CA GLU A 631 44.05 18.39 -28.02
C GLU A 631 44.28 19.92 -28.26
N GLN A 632 44.25 20.61 -27.11
CA GLN A 632 45.19 21.63 -26.62
C GLN A 632 44.86 23.15 -26.69
N TYR A 633 44.90 23.70 -25.47
CA TYR A 633 45.41 25.00 -25.00
C TYR A 633 44.77 26.34 -25.43
N ALA A 634 44.07 26.90 -24.44
CA ALA A 634 44.39 28.16 -23.75
C ALA A 634 43.86 29.53 -24.23
N ARG A 635 43.39 30.24 -23.18
CA ARG A 635 43.52 31.67 -22.88
C ARG A 635 42.54 32.68 -23.49
N SER A 636 41.72 33.19 -22.57
CA SER A 636 41.66 34.60 -22.13
C SER A 636 40.64 35.57 -22.75
N GLN A 637 40.02 36.31 -21.82
CA GLN A 637 39.45 37.67 -21.89
C GLN A 637 38.08 37.82 -22.59
N LYS A 638 37.00 38.06 -21.83
CA LYS A 638 36.54 39.35 -21.26
C LYS A 638 36.22 40.40 -22.33
N HIS A 639 34.94 40.60 -22.65
CA HIS A 639 34.10 41.79 -22.39
C HIS A 639 32.90 41.89 -23.39
N PRO A 640 31.87 42.73 -23.12
CA PRO A 640 30.47 42.37 -23.23
C PRO A 640 29.78 42.93 -24.48
N LEU A 641 28.59 42.41 -24.81
CA LEU A 641 27.62 43.13 -25.64
C LEU A 641 26.19 43.00 -25.09
N PRO A 642 25.30 43.97 -25.43
CA PRO A 642 24.22 44.40 -24.56
C PRO A 642 22.81 44.07 -25.11
N THR A 643 21.83 44.27 -24.23
CA THR A 643 20.41 44.63 -24.46
C THR A 643 19.64 44.08 -25.67
N ALA A 644 18.68 43.22 -25.32
CA ALA A 644 17.24 43.41 -25.53
C ALA A 644 16.72 43.69 -26.95
N GLN A 645 16.03 42.68 -27.53
CA GLN A 645 14.86 42.92 -28.38
C GLN A 645 13.70 41.99 -28.01
N ARG A 646 12.53 42.63 -27.92
CA ARG A 646 11.19 42.12 -27.62
C ARG A 646 10.78 40.94 -28.54
N GLY A 647 10.44 39.81 -27.92
CA GLY A 647 9.62 38.77 -28.53
C GLY A 647 8.12 39.06 -28.37
N LYS A 648 7.39 39.05 -29.48
CA LYS A 648 5.93 39.13 -29.56
C LYS A 648 5.29 37.90 -28.88
N VAL A 649 4.35 38.14 -27.97
CA VAL A 649 3.47 37.10 -27.40
C VAL A 649 2.27 36.90 -28.33
N LEU A 650 2.14 35.70 -28.88
CA LEU A 650 0.90 35.16 -29.46
C LEU A 650 0.68 33.78 -28.84
N GLY A 651 -0.51 33.52 -28.28
CA GLY A 651 -0.97 32.15 -28.01
C GLY A 651 -1.62 31.81 -26.66
N GLY A 652 -2.25 32.74 -25.94
CA GLY A 652 -2.98 32.44 -24.70
C GLY A 652 -4.49 32.29 -24.87
N LYS A 653 -5.00 31.23 -25.52
CA LYS A 653 -6.47 30.99 -25.62
C LYS A 653 -6.97 29.60 -25.22
N LYS A 654 -6.12 28.58 -25.10
CA LYS A 654 -6.59 27.20 -24.80
C LYS A 654 -6.69 26.85 -23.31
N VAL A 655 -6.02 27.59 -22.42
CA VAL A 655 -5.94 27.26 -20.97
C VAL A 655 -7.15 27.78 -20.16
N ARG A 656 -7.87 28.81 -20.63
CA ARG A 656 -9.04 29.37 -19.91
C ARG A 656 -10.26 28.43 -19.85
N GLY A 657 -10.42 27.53 -20.82
CA GLY A 657 -11.60 26.66 -20.92
C GLY A 657 -11.62 25.52 -19.87
N GLN A 658 -10.46 24.94 -19.59
CA GLN A 658 -10.37 23.81 -18.65
C GLN A 658 -10.56 24.23 -17.18
N GLN A 659 -10.07 25.42 -16.82
CA GLN A 659 -10.17 25.93 -15.46
C GLN A 659 -11.63 26.29 -15.08
N GLY A 660 -12.40 26.82 -16.03
CA GLY A 660 -13.83 27.10 -15.83
C GLY A 660 -14.70 25.84 -15.72
N CYS A 661 -14.35 24.77 -16.43
CA CYS A 661 -15.06 23.49 -16.36
C CYS A 661 -14.88 22.82 -14.98
N LEU A 662 -13.64 22.78 -14.48
CA LEU A 662 -13.33 22.23 -13.15
C LEU A 662 -13.99 23.02 -12.01
N GLY A 663 -14.06 24.36 -12.14
CA GLY A 663 -14.76 25.22 -11.18
C GLY A 663 -16.25 24.87 -11.06
N ARG A 664 -16.95 24.76 -12.19
CA ARG A 664 -18.39 24.39 -12.22
C ARG A 664 -18.65 23.00 -11.67
N LEU A 665 -17.78 22.02 -11.97
CA LEU A 665 -17.90 20.66 -11.44
C LEU A 665 -17.75 20.64 -9.90
N LYS A 666 -16.82 21.44 -9.35
CA LYS A 666 -16.61 21.57 -7.91
C LYS A 666 -17.83 22.21 -7.23
N GLU A 667 -18.35 23.30 -7.79
CA GLU A 667 -19.54 24.00 -7.30
C GLU A 667 -20.76 23.08 -7.20
N ARG A 668 -21.03 22.30 -8.25
CA ARG A 668 -22.11 21.30 -8.27
C ARG A 668 -21.95 20.21 -7.24
N ARG A 669 -20.73 19.69 -7.09
CA ARG A 669 -20.44 18.65 -6.09
C ARG A 669 -20.68 19.18 -4.66
N ASN A 670 -20.28 20.42 -4.39
CA ASN A 670 -20.53 21.06 -3.11
C ASN A 670 -22.04 21.26 -2.87
N HIS A 671 -22.77 21.69 -3.90
CA HIS A 671 -24.22 21.87 -3.81
C HIS A 671 -24.97 20.54 -3.58
N LEU A 672 -24.62 19.47 -4.32
CA LEU A 672 -25.16 18.13 -4.06
C LEU A 672 -24.87 17.66 -2.64
N SER A 673 -23.65 17.91 -2.14
CA SER A 673 -23.31 17.61 -0.74
C SER A 673 -24.28 18.28 0.24
N LYS A 674 -24.68 19.53 -0.04
CA LYS A 674 -25.64 20.27 0.78
C LYS A 674 -27.02 19.64 0.74
N LEU A 675 -27.53 19.28 -0.44
CA LEU A 675 -28.84 18.62 -0.60
C LEU A 675 -28.89 17.27 0.14
N PHE A 676 -27.82 16.47 0.07
CA PHE A 676 -27.72 15.21 0.81
C PHE A 676 -27.69 15.41 2.34
N LEU A 677 -27.04 16.48 2.83
CA LEU A 677 -27.05 16.82 4.25
C LEU A 677 -28.43 17.30 4.70
N GLU A 678 -29.11 18.15 3.91
CA GLU A 678 -30.49 18.58 4.19
C GLU A 678 -31.44 17.38 4.22
N MET A 679 -31.25 16.41 3.33
CA MET A 679 -32.04 15.17 3.34
C MET A 679 -31.72 14.30 4.57
N LYS A 680 -30.44 14.15 4.94
CA LYS A 680 -30.04 13.44 6.17
C LYS A 680 -30.74 14.00 7.41
N ASP A 681 -30.78 15.32 7.53
CA ASP A 681 -31.41 16.02 8.66
C ASP A 681 -32.94 15.82 8.69
N GLN A 682 -33.56 15.49 7.55
CA GLN A 682 -34.99 15.24 7.43
C GLN A 682 -35.38 13.76 7.56
N THR A 683 -34.50 12.83 7.15
CA THR A 683 -34.89 11.42 6.92
C THR A 683 -34.16 10.39 7.74
N THR A 684 -33.09 10.72 8.49
CA THR A 684 -32.40 9.69 9.28
C THR A 684 -33.23 9.24 10.50
N PRO A 685 -33.74 7.99 10.53
CA PRO A 685 -34.40 7.51 11.73
C PRO A 685 -33.34 7.29 12.81
N THR A 686 -33.48 7.98 13.93
CA THR A 686 -32.71 7.63 15.13
C THR A 686 -33.26 6.30 15.65
N LEU A 687 -32.45 5.25 15.62
CA LEU A 687 -32.83 3.97 16.20
C LEU A 687 -32.66 4.05 17.72
N GLU A 688 -33.78 4.10 18.45
CA GLU A 688 -33.77 3.95 19.91
C GLU A 688 -33.73 2.46 20.26
N LEU A 689 -32.63 2.01 20.83
CA LEU A 689 -32.46 0.66 21.35
C LEU A 689 -32.65 0.69 22.86
N GLN A 690 -33.64 -0.05 23.35
CA GLN A 690 -33.83 -0.25 24.79
C GLN A 690 -33.11 -1.52 25.21
N ILE A 691 -32.05 -1.37 25.99
CA ILE A 691 -31.24 -2.47 26.50
C ILE A 691 -31.65 -2.71 27.95
N TRP A 692 -32.12 -3.93 28.22
CA TRP A 692 -32.41 -4.41 29.56
C TRP A 692 -31.13 -5.02 30.11
N LEU A 693 -30.51 -4.33 31.07
CA LEU A 693 -29.34 -4.84 31.77
C LEU A 693 -29.81 -5.45 33.09
N PRO A 694 -29.64 -6.76 33.30
CA PRO A 694 -29.93 -7.36 34.59
C PRO A 694 -28.93 -6.80 35.59
N ASP A 695 -29.43 -6.02 36.55
CA ASP A 695 -28.63 -5.54 37.68
C ASP A 695 -28.65 -6.65 38.75
N PRO A 696 -27.52 -7.34 39.00
CA PRO A 696 -27.48 -8.45 39.95
C PRO A 696 -27.73 -8.01 41.40
N LEU A 697 -27.82 -6.71 41.69
CA LEU A 697 -28.06 -6.16 43.02
C LEU A 697 -29.47 -5.53 43.17
N SER A 698 -30.26 -5.47 42.11
CA SER A 698 -31.59 -4.84 42.11
C SER A 698 -32.63 -5.76 41.48
N ASN A 699 -33.76 -5.98 42.16
CA ASN A 699 -34.92 -6.71 41.61
C ASN A 699 -35.71 -5.90 40.55
N GLN A 700 -35.17 -4.78 40.08
CA GLN A 700 -35.73 -4.00 38.98
C GLN A 700 -34.74 -3.96 37.84
N ASP A 701 -35.15 -4.51 36.69
CA ASP A 701 -34.37 -4.41 35.47
C ASP A 701 -34.25 -2.93 35.07
N SER A 702 -33.01 -2.47 34.90
CA SER A 702 -32.75 -1.11 34.44
C SER A 702 -32.80 -1.07 32.91
N VAL A 703 -33.64 -0.20 32.35
CA VAL A 703 -33.75 0.03 30.91
C VAL A 703 -32.85 1.19 30.52
N THR A 704 -31.75 0.89 29.83
CA THR A 704 -30.89 1.92 29.22
C THR A 704 -31.31 2.14 27.78
N LYS A 705 -31.64 3.38 27.43
CA LYS A 705 -31.91 3.79 26.04
C LYS A 705 -30.61 4.19 25.37
N VAL A 706 -30.27 3.52 24.27
CA VAL A 706 -29.13 3.86 23.42
C VAL A 706 -29.66 4.35 22.08
N TYR A 707 -29.25 5.54 21.66
CA TYR A 707 -29.63 6.10 20.37
C TYR A 707 -28.53 5.78 19.35
N PHE A 708 -28.87 5.05 18.31
CA PHE A 708 -27.99 4.76 17.19
C PHE A 708 -28.39 5.60 15.98
N SER A 709 -27.48 6.48 15.57
CA SER A 709 -27.59 7.22 14.31
C SER A 709 -26.56 6.62 13.34
N PRO A 710 -26.97 5.80 12.35
CA PRO A 710 -26.03 5.23 11.40
C PRO A 710 -25.28 6.33 10.65
N ALA A 711 -24.02 6.06 10.31
CA ALA A 711 -23.24 6.98 9.50
C ALA A 711 -23.92 7.15 8.13
N PHE A 712 -24.29 8.39 7.80
CA PHE A 712 -24.83 8.71 6.48
C PHE A 712 -23.74 8.46 5.42
N PRO A 713 -24.03 7.79 4.29
CA PRO A 713 -23.02 7.46 3.30
C PRO A 713 -22.30 8.72 2.78
N ASN A 714 -20.99 8.64 2.58
CA ASN A 714 -20.25 9.78 2.05
C ASN A 714 -20.67 10.08 0.59
N LEU A 715 -20.55 11.34 0.17
CA LEU A 715 -20.96 11.79 -1.16
C LEU A 715 -20.31 10.99 -2.29
N SER A 716 -19.07 10.53 -2.12
CA SER A 716 -18.37 9.74 -3.13
C SER A 716 -19.02 8.37 -3.36
N TYR A 717 -19.54 7.75 -2.29
CA TYR A 717 -20.31 6.51 -2.37
C TYR A 717 -21.67 6.75 -3.03
N LEU A 718 -22.37 7.83 -2.66
CA LEU A 718 -23.67 8.18 -3.26
C LEU A 718 -23.54 8.46 -4.76
N LEU A 719 -22.52 9.19 -5.18
CA LEU A 719 -22.24 9.45 -6.60
C LEU A 719 -21.78 8.21 -7.39
N SER A 720 -21.49 7.09 -6.72
CA SER A 720 -21.24 5.81 -7.39
C SER A 720 -22.53 5.11 -7.84
N TRP A 721 -23.68 5.54 -7.33
CA TRP A 721 -24.97 4.95 -7.66
C TRP A 721 -25.32 5.24 -9.13
N PRO A 722 -25.80 4.24 -9.90
CA PRO A 722 -26.01 4.38 -11.33
C PRO A 722 -26.88 5.57 -11.75
N PHE A 723 -27.84 5.98 -10.91
CA PHE A 723 -28.78 7.08 -11.19
C PHE A 723 -28.28 8.45 -10.71
N LEU A 724 -27.24 8.50 -9.87
CA LEU A 724 -26.63 9.74 -9.36
C LEU A 724 -25.32 10.11 -10.06
N LYS A 725 -24.74 9.16 -10.78
CA LYS A 725 -23.42 9.29 -11.41
C LYS A 725 -23.33 10.44 -12.42
N ASP A 726 -24.44 10.74 -13.08
CA ASP A 726 -24.51 11.74 -14.15
C ASP A 726 -25.09 13.09 -13.68
N LEU A 727 -25.37 13.24 -12.37
CA LEU A 727 -25.78 14.53 -11.78
C LEU A 727 -24.71 15.63 -11.92
N PRO A 728 -23.41 15.39 -11.67
CA PRO A 728 -22.40 16.44 -11.78
C PRO A 728 -21.88 16.64 -13.21
N GLU A 729 -22.62 16.26 -14.26
CA GLU A 729 -22.19 16.45 -15.65
C GLU A 729 -21.88 17.93 -15.95
N PRO A 730 -20.77 18.25 -16.64
CA PRO A 730 -20.29 19.63 -16.81
C PRO A 730 -21.18 20.50 -17.70
N GLU A 731 -22.14 19.91 -18.43
CA GLU A 731 -22.99 20.57 -19.42
C GLU A 731 -24.38 20.97 -18.89
N ALA A 732 -24.90 20.31 -17.85
CA ALA A 732 -26.16 20.69 -17.19
C ALA A 732 -26.03 22.03 -16.46
N THR A 733 -27.10 22.78 -16.15
CA THR A 733 -27.00 23.92 -15.21
C THR A 733 -27.08 23.44 -13.74
N LEU A 734 -26.91 24.34 -12.77
CA LEU A 734 -27.11 23.98 -11.35
C LEU A 734 -28.58 23.59 -11.12
N GLU A 735 -29.50 24.32 -11.74
CA GLU A 735 -30.94 24.10 -11.69
C GLU A 735 -31.34 22.75 -12.30
N ASP A 736 -30.71 22.35 -13.41
CA ASP A 736 -30.94 21.03 -14.02
C ASP A 736 -30.52 19.89 -13.09
N MET A 737 -29.39 20.06 -12.40
CA MET A 737 -28.88 19.09 -11.43
C MET A 737 -29.80 19.01 -10.20
N GLU A 738 -30.28 20.15 -9.67
CA GLU A 738 -31.27 20.20 -8.59
C GLU A 738 -32.58 19.53 -9.00
N ALA A 739 -33.11 19.82 -10.20
CA ALA A 739 -34.32 19.20 -10.71
C ALA A 739 -34.21 17.67 -10.82
N ARG A 740 -33.07 17.17 -11.33
CA ARG A 740 -32.78 15.73 -11.38
C ARG A 740 -32.61 15.13 -9.98
N PHE A 741 -32.01 15.85 -9.04
CA PHE A 741 -31.91 15.40 -7.66
C PHE A 741 -33.30 15.24 -7.03
N GLU A 742 -34.18 16.24 -7.20
CA GLU A 742 -35.55 16.20 -6.69
C GLU A 742 -36.41 15.10 -7.37
N GLU A 743 -36.25 14.89 -8.68
CA GLU A 743 -36.91 13.80 -9.41
C GLU A 743 -36.55 12.41 -8.84
N ASN A 744 -35.31 12.26 -8.34
CA ASN A 744 -34.81 11.01 -7.77
C ASN A 744 -34.89 10.95 -6.23
N ARG A 745 -35.37 12.01 -5.55
CA ARG A 745 -35.31 12.16 -4.09
C ARG A 745 -35.98 11.05 -3.28
N THR A 746 -37.00 10.40 -3.83
CA THR A 746 -37.68 9.26 -3.15
C THR A 746 -36.89 7.96 -3.27
N GLN A 747 -36.10 7.82 -4.33
CA GLN A 747 -35.26 6.65 -4.58
C GLN A 747 -33.91 6.75 -3.85
N ILE A 748 -33.42 7.97 -3.68
CA ILE A 748 -32.32 8.33 -2.79
C ILE A 748 -32.74 8.12 -1.33
#